data_AF-A0A7X7SKP8-F1
#
_entry.id   AF-A0A7X7SKP8-F1
#
_cell.length_a   1.000
_cell.length_b   1.000
_cell.length_c   1.000
_cell.angle_alpha   90.00
_cell.angle_beta   90.00
_cell.angle_gamma   90.00
#
_symmetry.space_group_name_H-M   'P 1'
#
loop_
_entity.id
_entity.type
_entity.pdbx_description
1 polymer ?
#
loop_
_entity_poly.entity_id
_entity_poly.type
_entity_poly.pdbx_seq_one_letter_code
_entity_poly.pdbx_strand_id
1 'polypeptide(L)'
;MLLHGDTNLPATAQCDLLPGGAVRFRYGAVPEGAATNSTVGVQNLGPGWSFGGSAAPVFGGLELSLRPVAAAGWADADPDGDGLTNFEEFMVGTAGHLADTDSDGPDDAWEPAHGFDPLVPQLPDPEPDTDDDGVPDRWASWMGERLGDATNYYTLASFCADADGDGFTGWYELSALGSSPSLAAYPGAAPSGFVDVVAVVTSSLPCVLRLTNGAESVEIPWLPGLSPELLRLRLEEGRTYGAQLSRVPLGTAFPANGFWWSDASFVSPGLPTSEPVVSGGVAAYDAGTVRVTGADRGGDWWAAPGVVAIPALRVEARLIVLEGPQTFCHSAAQAEIALASNSLHTGNVIWFSEPDGIEGEGDPLVFDPGEVAPGFYELFAYSEENPLVWGSTHVVVSHLGLAETTIYVGYGDTNLTSIGLSGDTYPQSGISVTSVPEGIASLSFRPSDLEPGTYTVTVGNGSCETREVEVIVLKVESETLATTPSDRARRTVGVGERVALRIVPSGYSATWSVTGGSVSPTEGNSTLFEAPHVATSATVTVLIGSGVSYEIPFFVLSPSGYLVTAIQPIQFGVTNVAGAGMLLDLYVAPTNVSFGRVEIMEVGGVSTNATGYFADNPNIDEKWFVHNKENGADSWIEVEMNNYIAQDLVYINMLPPPWSGGHYSVPVPAGWRVIGGVSTNALPWSDMDFTIVTDGTVTVQKFGHGVTRTPNDEIQNVY
;
A
#
# COMPACT_ATOMS: atom_id res chain seq x y z
N MET A 1 27.50 27.53 34.17
CA MET A 1 28.66 26.62 34.21
C MET A 1 28.13 25.30 34.76
N LEU A 2 28.00 24.26 33.94
CA LEU A 2 27.55 22.94 34.40
C LEU A 2 28.78 22.05 34.56
N LEU A 3 29.10 21.70 35.81
CA LEU A 3 30.05 20.66 36.15
C LEU A 3 29.24 19.38 36.35
N HIS A 4 29.41 18.37 35.49
CA HIS A 4 28.82 17.06 35.73
C HIS A 4 29.69 16.29 36.73
N GLY A 5 29.17 16.09 37.94
CA GLY A 5 29.79 15.24 38.95
C GLY A 5 29.35 15.59 40.36
N ASP A 6 28.32 14.88 40.83
CA ASP A 6 27.71 14.92 42.17
C ASP A 6 26.75 16.11 42.45
N THR A 7 25.46 15.80 42.58
CA THR A 7 24.34 16.75 42.73
C THR A 7 24.25 17.38 44.12
N ASN A 8 25.11 16.99 45.08
CA ASN A 8 24.96 17.37 46.48
C ASN A 8 26.03 18.33 47.05
N LEU A 9 27.01 18.80 46.25
CA LEU A 9 28.04 19.74 46.74
C LEU A 9 28.39 20.82 45.69
N PRO A 10 28.08 22.11 45.91
CA PRO A 10 28.43 23.17 44.98
C PRO A 10 29.93 23.48 45.03
N ALA A 11 30.67 23.15 43.97
CA ALA A 11 32.01 23.67 43.75
C ALA A 11 31.93 25.14 43.33
N THR A 12 32.41 26.06 44.18
CA THR A 12 32.44 27.49 43.88
C THR A 12 33.56 27.81 42.88
N ALA A 13 33.21 28.39 41.74
CA ALA A 13 34.15 29.04 40.83
C ALA A 13 33.93 30.55 40.89
N GLN A 14 35.03 31.29 41.01
CA GLN A 14 35.04 32.76 41.04
C GLN A 14 35.68 33.29 39.76
N CYS A 15 35.02 34.25 39.12
CA CYS A 15 35.50 34.96 37.95
C CYS A 15 35.85 36.40 38.34
N ASP A 16 37.09 36.83 38.06
CA ASP A 16 37.55 38.20 38.28
C ASP A 16 37.90 38.87 36.94
N LEU A 17 37.37 40.07 36.70
CA LEU A 17 37.82 40.95 35.61
C LEU A 17 38.99 41.82 36.11
N LEU A 18 40.17 41.66 35.53
CA LEU A 18 41.36 42.39 35.96
C LEU A 18 41.50 43.74 35.22
N PRO A 19 42.09 44.76 35.86
CA PRO A 19 42.45 46.01 35.18
C PRO A 19 43.36 45.71 33.97
N GLY A 20 42.91 46.08 32.77
CA GLY A 20 43.57 45.74 31.50
C GLY A 20 42.82 44.74 30.62
N GLY A 21 41.65 44.25 31.06
CA GLY A 21 40.73 43.46 30.23
C GLY A 21 40.98 41.96 30.22
N ALA A 22 41.89 41.46 31.05
CA ALA A 22 42.10 40.02 31.21
C ALA A 22 41.06 39.42 32.16
N VAL A 23 40.51 38.26 31.81
CA VAL A 23 39.56 37.50 32.65
C VAL A 23 40.30 36.37 33.35
N ARG A 24 40.14 36.24 34.67
CA ARG A 24 40.75 35.17 35.48
C ARG A 24 39.66 34.31 36.12
N PHE A 25 39.76 33.00 35.91
CA PHE A 25 38.92 31.99 36.58
C PHE A 25 39.70 31.33 37.72
N ARG A 26 39.06 31.16 38.87
CA ARG A 26 39.56 30.35 39.99
C ARG A 26 38.49 29.33 40.37
N TYR A 27 38.87 28.09 40.59
CA TYR A 27 37.98 27.02 41.03
C TYR A 27 38.58 26.29 42.24
N GLY A 28 37.71 25.79 43.13
CA GLY A 28 38.12 24.98 44.29
C GLY A 28 38.64 23.59 43.87
N ALA A 29 39.57 23.04 44.65
CA ALA A 29 40.14 21.72 44.38
C ALA A 29 39.07 20.62 44.44
N VAL A 30 39.04 19.77 43.40
CA VAL A 30 38.15 18.62 43.33
C VAL A 30 38.74 17.48 44.17
N PRO A 31 37.97 16.79 45.04
CA PRO A 31 38.46 15.64 45.80
C PRO A 31 38.96 14.52 44.87
N GLU A 32 39.98 13.78 45.34
CA GLU A 32 40.61 12.70 44.57
C GLU A 32 39.57 11.61 44.24
N GLY A 33 39.22 11.47 42.95
CA GLY A 33 38.29 10.45 42.45
C GLY A 33 37.05 10.96 41.69
N ALA A 34 36.78 12.26 41.64
CA ALA A 34 35.69 12.80 40.82
C ALA A 34 36.08 12.87 39.33
N ALA A 35 35.10 12.67 38.46
CA ALA A 35 35.24 12.41 37.03
C ALA A 35 36.20 13.36 36.27
N THR A 36 36.96 12.79 35.35
CA THR A 36 38.13 13.38 34.67
C THR A 36 37.83 14.48 33.65
N ASN A 37 36.59 14.96 33.50
CA ASN A 37 36.23 15.96 32.47
C ASN A 37 35.40 17.11 33.07
N SER A 38 36.03 18.27 33.30
CA SER A 38 35.39 19.51 33.70
C SER A 38 35.77 20.63 32.74
N THR A 39 34.82 21.24 32.02
CA THR A 39 35.09 22.30 31.04
C THR A 39 34.66 23.68 31.55
N VAL A 40 35.45 24.71 31.21
CA VAL A 40 35.12 26.13 31.45
C VAL A 40 35.29 26.87 30.12
N GLY A 41 34.29 27.66 29.71
CA GLY A 41 34.29 28.42 28.46
C GLY A 41 33.83 29.87 28.64
N VAL A 42 34.23 30.74 27.71
CA VAL A 42 33.83 32.16 27.63
C VAL A 42 33.37 32.44 26.20
N GLN A 43 32.26 33.16 26.01
CA GLN A 43 31.69 33.46 24.69
C GLN A 43 31.68 34.98 24.40
N ASN A 44 31.72 35.37 23.12
CA ASN A 44 31.54 36.73 22.59
C ASN A 44 32.57 37.81 23.00
N LEU A 45 33.86 37.60 22.72
CA LEU A 45 34.88 38.66 22.94
C LEU A 45 35.13 39.59 21.72
N GLY A 46 34.49 39.37 20.57
CA GLY A 46 34.70 40.19 19.38
C GLY A 46 36.11 40.06 18.74
N PRO A 47 36.39 40.74 17.61
CA PRO A 47 37.68 40.64 16.92
C PRO A 47 38.78 41.46 17.64
N GLY A 48 39.95 40.84 17.90
CA GLY A 48 41.13 41.54 18.46
C GLY A 48 41.92 40.80 19.54
N TRP A 49 41.48 39.59 19.94
CA TRP A 49 42.11 38.84 21.03
C TRP A 49 43.11 37.80 20.51
N SER A 50 44.27 37.67 21.16
CA SER A 50 45.25 36.60 20.91
C SER A 50 45.53 35.82 22.19
N PHE A 51 45.68 34.50 22.06
CA PHE A 51 45.87 33.57 23.18
C PHE A 51 47.35 33.20 23.32
N GLY A 52 47.92 33.31 24.52
CA GLY A 52 49.29 32.93 24.80
C GLY A 52 49.42 32.31 26.19
N GLY A 53 49.87 31.05 26.25
CA GLY A 53 50.16 30.35 27.50
C GLY A 53 50.96 29.07 27.26
N SER A 54 52.13 28.98 27.89
CA SER A 54 53.09 27.87 27.82
C SER A 54 52.80 26.76 28.83
N ALA A 55 53.06 25.50 28.45
CA ALA A 55 53.17 24.32 29.32
C ALA A 55 54.19 24.55 30.45
N ALA A 56 54.07 24.07 31.70
CA ALA A 56 53.34 22.96 32.32
C ALA A 56 53.36 23.19 33.87
N PRO A 57 52.91 22.27 34.77
CA PRO A 57 52.31 20.95 34.54
C PRO A 57 51.10 20.68 35.45
N VAL A 58 49.87 20.64 34.94
CA VAL A 58 48.77 20.03 35.71
C VAL A 58 47.76 19.35 34.75
N PHE A 59 47.78 18.02 34.82
CA PHE A 59 46.89 16.99 34.26
C PHE A 59 46.69 16.90 32.73
N GLY A 60 47.23 15.83 32.15
CA GLY A 60 46.80 15.35 30.84
C GLY A 60 45.35 14.87 30.93
N GLY A 61 44.48 15.39 30.06
CA GLY A 61 43.10 14.92 29.93
C GLY A 61 42.08 15.93 29.44
N LEU A 62 42.35 17.24 29.44
CA LEU A 62 41.33 18.21 29.02
C LEU A 62 41.39 18.52 27.52
N GLU A 63 40.44 17.97 26.76
CA GLU A 63 40.14 18.34 25.37
C GLU A 63 39.03 19.41 25.35
N LEU A 64 39.25 20.51 24.63
CA LEU A 64 38.32 21.63 24.52
C LEU A 64 37.58 21.56 23.17
N SER A 65 36.27 21.27 23.19
CA SER A 65 35.45 21.22 21.97
C SER A 65 34.34 22.28 22.00
N LEU A 66 34.20 23.06 20.92
CA LEU A 66 33.17 24.08 20.73
C LEU A 66 32.06 23.52 19.82
N ARG A 67 30.78 23.65 20.18
CA ARG A 67 29.65 23.39 19.27
C ARG A 67 28.74 24.62 19.17
N PRO A 68 28.25 24.99 17.97
CA PRO A 68 27.30 26.09 17.80
C PRO A 68 25.86 25.62 18.09
N VAL A 69 25.16 26.34 18.98
CA VAL A 69 23.71 26.19 19.19
C VAL A 69 23.00 26.99 18.11
N ALA A 70 22.62 26.31 17.02
CA ALA A 70 21.76 26.87 15.98
C ALA A 70 20.94 25.78 15.25
N ALA A 71 20.68 24.63 15.88
CA ALA A 71 19.89 23.57 15.28
C ALA A 71 19.17 22.76 16.37
N ALA A 72 17.96 23.19 16.76
CA ALA A 72 16.91 22.35 17.35
C ALA A 72 15.65 23.09 17.85
N GLY A 73 15.48 24.42 17.65
CA GLY A 73 14.28 25.12 18.16
C GLY A 73 14.16 25.12 19.70
N TRP A 74 15.20 24.68 20.42
CA TRP A 74 15.19 24.53 21.87
C TRP A 74 14.99 25.86 22.60
N ALA A 75 15.55 26.96 22.09
CA ALA A 75 15.36 28.29 22.68
C ALA A 75 13.91 28.80 22.56
N ASP A 76 13.16 28.31 21.56
CA ASP A 76 11.77 28.70 21.29
C ASP A 76 10.78 27.63 21.82
N ALA A 77 11.28 26.58 22.48
CA ALA A 77 10.45 25.54 23.07
C ALA A 77 10.03 25.95 24.48
N ASP A 78 8.82 25.54 24.85
CA ASP A 78 8.17 25.69 26.16
C ASP A 78 7.86 24.26 26.65
N PRO A 79 8.82 23.58 27.32
CA PRO A 79 8.75 22.15 27.59
C PRO A 79 7.83 21.78 28.75
N ASP A 80 7.61 22.70 29.69
CA ASP A 80 6.72 22.58 30.84
C ASP A 80 5.35 23.22 30.61
N GLY A 81 5.20 24.04 29.57
CA GLY A 81 3.91 24.50 29.06
C GLY A 81 3.30 25.64 29.87
N ASP A 82 4.12 26.41 30.58
CA ASP A 82 3.68 27.52 31.43
C ASP A 82 3.49 28.83 30.66
N GLY A 83 3.94 28.87 29.40
CA GLY A 83 3.86 30.02 28.51
C GLY A 83 5.14 30.85 28.40
N LEU A 84 6.25 30.45 29.03
CA LEU A 84 7.58 30.97 28.80
C LEU A 84 8.40 30.04 27.90
N THR A 85 9.13 30.60 26.94
CA THR A 85 10.13 29.83 26.20
C THR A 85 11.38 29.59 27.06
N ASN A 86 12.16 28.55 26.77
CA ASN A 86 13.47 28.31 27.42
C ASN A 86 14.39 29.55 27.41
N PHE A 87 14.25 30.41 26.39
CA PHE A 87 14.98 31.68 26.34
C PHE A 87 14.45 32.72 27.33
N GLU A 88 13.13 32.82 27.50
CA GLU A 88 12.48 33.71 28.46
C GLU A 88 12.73 33.26 29.89
N GLU A 89 12.64 31.96 30.18
CA GLU A 89 12.96 31.38 31.48
C GLU A 89 14.42 31.63 31.86
N PHE A 90 15.34 31.49 30.89
CA PHE A 90 16.74 31.88 31.09
C PHE A 90 16.90 33.38 31.42
N MET A 91 16.04 34.24 30.87
CA MET A 91 16.07 35.69 31.11
C MET A 91 15.50 36.09 32.47
N VAL A 92 14.51 35.36 33.00
CA VAL A 92 13.95 35.59 34.34
C VAL A 92 14.64 34.77 35.44
N GLY A 93 15.41 33.76 35.07
CA GLY A 93 16.21 32.92 35.98
C GLY A 93 15.52 31.64 36.44
N THR A 94 14.38 31.30 35.83
CA THR A 94 13.56 30.12 36.11
C THR A 94 14.04 28.90 35.32
N ALA A 95 13.46 27.73 35.59
CA ALA A 95 13.95 26.44 35.12
C ALA A 95 13.07 25.83 34.03
N GLY A 96 13.62 25.78 32.80
CA GLY A 96 13.13 25.25 31.50
C GLY A 96 12.20 24.04 31.35
N HIS A 97 11.74 23.46 32.45
CA HIS A 97 11.11 22.15 32.57
C HIS A 97 10.30 22.03 33.86
N LEU A 98 10.11 23.13 34.59
CA LEU A 98 9.33 23.25 35.81
C LEU A 98 8.44 24.48 35.62
N ALA A 99 7.14 24.23 35.45
CA ALA A 99 6.17 25.32 35.29
C ALA A 99 6.12 26.27 36.49
N ASP A 100 6.57 25.82 37.67
CA ASP A 100 6.69 26.58 38.91
C ASP A 100 8.06 26.26 39.53
N THR A 101 9.02 27.16 39.33
CA THR A 101 10.43 26.94 39.69
C THR A 101 10.64 26.92 41.20
N ASP A 102 9.86 27.68 41.96
CA ASP A 102 10.02 27.79 43.41
C ASP A 102 9.07 26.89 44.22
N SER A 103 8.16 26.22 43.50
CA SER A 103 7.27 25.16 43.96
C SER A 103 6.27 25.62 45.02
N ASP A 104 5.81 26.85 44.93
CA ASP A 104 4.85 27.44 45.85
C ASP A 104 3.42 27.53 45.28
N GLY A 105 3.23 27.35 43.97
CA GLY A 105 1.95 27.09 43.32
C GLY A 105 1.69 27.82 41.99
N PRO A 106 1.85 29.16 41.90
CA PRO A 106 1.73 29.90 40.65
C PRO A 106 2.85 29.54 39.68
N ASP A 107 2.57 29.66 38.38
CA ASP A 107 3.58 29.37 37.35
C ASP A 107 4.55 30.54 37.08
N ASP A 108 5.72 30.22 36.53
CA ASP A 108 6.83 31.15 36.30
C ASP A 108 6.44 32.29 35.33
N ALA A 109 5.49 32.06 34.44
CA ALA A 109 4.93 33.06 33.53
C ALA A 109 3.98 34.06 34.23
N TRP A 110 3.19 33.59 35.19
CA TRP A 110 2.16 34.37 35.88
C TRP A 110 2.76 35.35 36.89
N GLU A 111 3.78 34.93 37.62
CA GLU A 111 4.34 35.71 38.73
C GLU A 111 4.92 37.06 38.30
N PRO A 112 5.75 37.16 37.23
CA PRO A 112 6.25 38.45 36.74
C PRO A 112 5.13 39.36 36.22
N ALA A 113 4.08 38.79 35.60
CA ALA A 113 2.94 39.54 35.09
C ALA A 113 2.12 40.20 36.22
N HIS A 114 2.20 39.65 37.44
CA HIS A 114 1.47 40.11 38.62
C HIS A 114 2.36 40.75 39.70
N GLY A 115 3.65 40.91 39.43
CA GLY A 115 4.60 41.64 40.28
C GLY A 115 5.24 40.81 41.39
N PHE A 116 5.24 39.49 41.24
CA PHE A 116 5.92 38.51 42.09
C PHE A 116 7.25 38.07 41.47
N ASP A 117 8.09 37.39 42.25
CA ASP A 117 9.43 36.94 41.85
C ASP A 117 9.42 35.41 41.79
N PRO A 118 9.53 34.78 40.60
CA PRO A 118 9.32 33.34 40.39
C PRO A 118 10.42 32.43 40.94
N LEU A 119 11.27 32.98 41.81
CA LEU A 119 12.38 32.30 42.46
C LEU A 119 12.27 32.38 43.98
N VAL A 120 11.16 32.90 44.51
CA VAL A 120 10.96 33.20 45.92
C VAL A 120 9.61 32.65 46.37
N PRO A 121 9.59 31.50 47.08
CA PRO A 121 8.36 30.90 47.57
C PRO A 121 7.60 31.89 48.46
N GLN A 122 6.43 32.31 48.01
CA GLN A 122 5.46 33.15 48.70
C GLN A 122 4.44 32.31 49.51
N LEU A 123 4.34 31.01 49.24
CA LEU A 123 3.49 30.03 49.93
C LEU A 123 4.33 28.95 50.67
N PRO A 124 3.99 28.55 51.91
CA PRO A 124 4.75 27.56 52.66
C PRO A 124 4.43 26.11 52.24
N ASP A 125 5.45 25.40 51.73
CA ASP A 125 5.65 23.94 51.45
C ASP A 125 4.41 23.07 51.10
N PRO A 126 4.43 22.29 49.99
CA PRO A 126 3.41 21.27 49.73
C PRO A 126 3.46 20.14 50.79
N GLU A 127 2.30 19.66 51.24
CA GLU A 127 2.25 18.53 52.19
C GLU A 127 2.90 17.28 51.59
N PRO A 128 3.46 16.36 52.40
CA PRO A 128 3.85 15.03 51.93
C PRO A 128 2.65 14.24 51.35
N ASP A 129 2.88 13.61 50.19
CA ASP A 129 2.04 12.61 49.54
C ASP A 129 2.88 11.32 49.45
N THR A 130 2.68 10.39 50.39
CA THR A 130 3.57 9.23 50.58
C THR A 130 3.37 8.16 49.50
N ASP A 131 2.22 8.12 48.83
CA ASP A 131 1.91 7.14 47.78
C ASP A 131 1.71 7.74 46.37
N ASP A 132 2.00 9.02 46.19
CA ASP A 132 2.01 9.75 44.91
C ASP A 132 0.68 9.64 44.14
N ASP A 133 -0.44 9.55 44.86
CA ASP A 133 -1.77 9.39 44.26
C ASP A 133 -2.49 10.74 43.99
N GLY A 134 -1.84 11.85 44.34
CA GLY A 134 -2.35 13.21 44.21
C GLY A 134 -3.17 13.68 45.41
N VAL A 135 -3.29 12.87 46.46
CA VAL A 135 -3.97 13.21 47.72
C VAL A 135 -2.94 13.32 48.85
N PRO A 136 -2.81 14.49 49.50
CA PRO A 136 -1.92 14.62 50.65
C PRO A 136 -2.16 13.60 51.78
N ASP A 137 -1.11 13.09 52.43
CA ASP A 137 -1.17 12.07 53.49
C ASP A 137 -2.18 12.37 54.60
N ARG A 138 -2.30 13.66 54.94
CA ARG A 138 -3.23 14.14 55.97
C ARG A 138 -4.71 14.07 55.54
N TRP A 139 -4.99 14.20 54.24
CA TRP A 139 -6.33 14.08 53.67
C TRP A 139 -6.71 12.61 53.51
N ALA A 140 -5.78 11.77 53.07
CA ALA A 140 -5.89 10.32 53.14
C ALA A 140 -6.28 9.85 54.54
N SER A 141 -5.61 10.35 55.59
CA SER A 141 -5.97 10.04 56.98
C SER A 141 -7.35 10.56 57.41
N TRP A 142 -7.82 11.69 56.87
CA TRP A 142 -9.15 12.24 57.18
C TRP A 142 -10.27 11.46 56.48
N MET A 143 -10.04 11.05 55.23
CA MET A 143 -10.96 10.24 54.44
C MET A 143 -11.00 8.77 54.89
N GLY A 144 -10.10 8.37 55.80
CA GLY A 144 -10.11 7.07 56.47
C GLY A 144 -9.25 6.00 55.80
N GLU A 145 -8.23 6.39 55.04
CA GLU A 145 -7.32 5.47 54.38
C GLU A 145 -6.34 4.79 55.36
N ARG A 146 -5.83 3.63 54.96
CA ARG A 146 -4.70 2.95 55.58
C ARG A 146 -3.46 3.17 54.71
N LEU A 147 -2.66 4.17 55.09
CA LEU A 147 -1.38 4.55 54.48
C LEU A 147 -0.66 3.37 53.80
N GLY A 148 -0.56 3.40 52.47
CA GLY A 148 0.19 2.46 51.64
C GLY A 148 -0.59 1.27 51.08
N ASP A 149 -1.92 1.38 50.90
CA ASP A 149 -2.75 0.35 50.27
C ASP A 149 -3.38 0.83 48.94
N ALA A 150 -2.61 0.75 47.86
CA ALA A 150 -3.03 1.08 46.49
C ALA A 150 -4.07 0.11 45.88
N THR A 151 -4.70 -0.79 46.65
CA THR A 151 -5.59 -1.85 46.13
C THR A 151 -7.07 -1.67 46.44
N ASN A 152 -7.49 -0.52 46.96
CA ASN A 152 -8.91 -0.25 47.20
C ASN A 152 -9.67 0.01 45.87
N TYR A 153 -10.90 -0.49 45.77
CA TYR A 153 -11.70 -0.54 44.51
C TYR A 153 -12.09 0.84 43.93
N TYR A 154 -11.84 1.92 44.67
CA TYR A 154 -11.95 3.31 44.26
C TYR A 154 -10.64 3.98 44.65
N THR A 155 -9.91 4.56 43.69
CA THR A 155 -8.73 5.39 43.99
C THR A 155 -9.22 6.68 44.66
N LEU A 156 -8.48 7.27 45.60
CA LEU A 156 -8.94 8.48 46.30
C LEU A 156 -9.15 9.67 45.34
N ALA A 157 -8.41 9.71 44.23
CA ALA A 157 -8.67 10.60 43.09
C ALA A 157 -10.12 10.46 42.54
N SER A 158 -10.69 9.24 42.50
CA SER A 158 -12.06 9.00 42.05
C SER A 158 -13.14 9.53 42.99
N PHE A 159 -12.82 9.82 44.25
CA PHE A 159 -13.76 10.46 45.17
C PHE A 159 -13.83 11.98 44.98
N CYS A 160 -12.76 12.59 44.48
CA CYS A 160 -12.75 14.01 44.16
C CYS A 160 -13.30 14.28 42.75
N ALA A 161 -13.24 13.30 41.86
CA ALA A 161 -13.79 13.35 40.51
C ALA A 161 -15.30 13.06 40.45
N ASP A 162 -15.93 13.51 39.37
CA ASP A 162 -17.21 13.03 38.89
C ASP A 162 -16.96 11.91 37.87
N ALA A 163 -16.93 10.67 38.36
CA ALA A 163 -16.41 9.55 37.58
C ALA A 163 -17.40 9.01 36.54
N ASP A 164 -18.69 9.33 36.65
CA ASP A 164 -19.73 8.90 35.71
C ASP A 164 -20.44 10.06 34.97
N GLY A 165 -20.08 11.31 35.29
CA GLY A 165 -20.48 12.51 34.55
C GLY A 165 -21.85 13.05 34.93
N ASP A 166 -22.39 12.70 36.10
CA ASP A 166 -23.74 13.12 36.53
C ASP A 166 -23.76 14.44 37.35
N GLY A 167 -22.57 14.97 37.62
CA GLY A 167 -22.29 16.22 38.32
C GLY A 167 -22.02 16.05 39.82
N PHE A 168 -22.20 14.88 40.42
CA PHE A 168 -21.85 14.64 41.82
C PHE A 168 -20.42 14.09 41.93
N THR A 169 -19.64 14.58 42.89
CA THR A 169 -18.33 13.96 43.17
C THR A 169 -18.52 12.62 43.87
N GLY A 170 -17.65 11.65 43.61
CA GLY A 170 -17.76 10.32 44.20
C GLY A 170 -17.78 10.33 45.74
N TRP A 171 -17.08 11.29 46.36
CA TRP A 171 -17.12 11.52 47.80
C TRP A 171 -18.51 11.94 48.28
N TYR A 172 -19.13 12.89 47.58
CA TYR A 172 -20.44 13.42 47.95
C TYR A 172 -21.53 12.35 47.81
N GLU A 173 -21.45 11.54 46.76
CA GLU A 173 -22.34 10.41 46.55
C GLU A 173 -22.27 9.37 47.66
N LEU A 174 -21.07 8.93 48.04
CA LEU A 174 -20.90 7.94 49.10
C LEU A 174 -21.25 8.51 50.49
N SER A 175 -20.76 9.71 50.77
CA SER A 175 -20.76 10.28 52.13
C SER A 175 -22.04 11.04 52.48
N ALA A 176 -22.70 11.63 51.49
CA ALA A 176 -23.91 12.43 51.71
C ALA A 176 -25.17 11.77 51.13
N LEU A 177 -25.08 11.06 50.00
CA LEU A 177 -26.25 10.50 49.30
C LEU A 177 -26.44 8.98 49.52
N GLY A 178 -25.38 8.27 49.89
CA GLY A 178 -25.37 6.81 49.98
C GLY A 178 -25.53 6.12 48.62
N SER A 179 -25.11 6.76 47.52
CA SER A 179 -25.14 6.24 46.15
C SER A 179 -23.78 5.69 45.70
N SER A 180 -23.70 5.25 44.43
CA SER A 180 -22.53 4.56 43.87
C SER A 180 -21.81 5.48 42.88
N PRO A 181 -20.53 5.84 43.10
CA PRO A 181 -19.74 6.76 42.27
C PRO A 181 -19.46 6.39 40.81
N SER A 182 -20.10 5.36 40.28
CA SER A 182 -19.73 4.74 39.00
C SER A 182 -20.96 4.34 38.18
N LEU A 183 -22.11 4.91 38.51
CA LEU A 183 -23.41 4.55 37.98
C LEU A 183 -24.26 5.81 37.85
N ALA A 184 -24.15 6.53 36.73
CA ALA A 184 -24.84 7.80 36.47
C ALA A 184 -26.39 7.75 36.61
N ALA A 185 -26.98 6.56 36.71
CA ALA A 185 -28.41 6.36 37.00
C ALA A 185 -28.78 6.57 38.49
N TYR A 186 -27.79 6.63 39.39
CA TYR A 186 -27.93 6.79 40.84
C TYR A 186 -27.00 7.93 41.28
N PRO A 187 -27.48 8.91 42.07
CA PRO A 187 -28.67 8.91 42.92
C PRO A 187 -29.98 9.23 42.16
N GLY A 188 -29.91 9.50 40.86
CA GLY A 188 -31.07 9.81 40.02
C GLY A 188 -31.69 11.16 40.37
N ALA A 189 -32.97 11.37 40.03
CA ALA A 189 -33.67 12.63 40.30
C ALA A 189 -33.80 12.94 41.81
N ALA A 190 -33.85 14.23 42.16
CA ALA A 190 -34.01 14.66 43.54
C ALA A 190 -35.32 14.13 44.15
N PRO A 191 -35.28 13.50 45.34
CA PRO A 191 -36.47 13.08 46.04
C PRO A 191 -37.31 14.28 46.48
N SER A 192 -38.61 14.07 46.71
CA SER A 192 -39.53 15.13 47.15
C SER A 192 -39.03 15.82 48.43
N GLY A 193 -38.97 17.15 48.40
CA GLY A 193 -38.43 17.99 49.49
C GLY A 193 -36.94 18.30 49.38
N PHE A 194 -36.28 17.88 48.30
CA PHE A 194 -34.88 18.21 47.98
C PHE A 194 -34.79 18.87 46.60
N VAL A 195 -33.77 19.71 46.43
CA VAL A 195 -33.43 20.39 45.18
C VAL A 195 -31.95 20.20 44.87
N ASP A 196 -31.65 19.92 43.60
CA ASP A 196 -30.26 19.89 43.13
C ASP A 196 -29.83 21.29 42.70
N VAL A 197 -28.69 21.73 43.21
CA VAL A 197 -28.08 23.04 42.95
C VAL A 197 -26.70 22.81 42.37
N VAL A 198 -26.35 23.54 41.32
CA VAL A 198 -24.98 23.52 40.79
C VAL A 198 -24.20 24.68 41.41
N ALA A 199 -23.05 24.37 41.98
CA ALA A 199 -22.09 25.31 42.52
C ALA A 199 -20.84 25.32 41.63
N VAL A 200 -20.32 26.51 41.35
CA VAL A 200 -18.99 26.66 40.79
C VAL A 200 -18.02 26.74 41.96
N VAL A 201 -17.05 25.84 42.00
CA VAL A 201 -15.97 25.90 42.99
C VAL A 201 -14.68 26.04 42.21
N THR A 202 -13.95 27.13 42.45
CA THR A 202 -12.65 27.37 41.86
C THR A 202 -11.63 27.48 42.99
N SER A 203 -10.60 26.64 42.91
CA SER A 203 -9.45 26.73 43.80
C SER A 203 -8.23 26.28 43.03
N SER A 204 -7.12 26.99 43.21
CA SER A 204 -5.81 26.59 42.69
C SER A 204 -5.10 25.59 43.62
N LEU A 205 -5.65 25.33 44.81
CA LEU A 205 -5.05 24.43 45.80
C LEU A 205 -6.10 23.49 46.43
N PRO A 206 -5.67 22.32 46.95
CA PRO A 206 -6.56 21.43 47.67
C PRO A 206 -7.34 22.14 48.79
N CYS A 207 -8.66 22.05 48.75
CA CYS A 207 -9.54 22.61 49.78
C CYS A 207 -10.75 21.73 50.10
N VAL A 208 -11.48 22.08 51.15
CA VAL A 208 -12.69 21.39 51.61
C VAL A 208 -13.83 22.39 51.59
N LEU A 209 -14.86 22.09 50.81
CA LEU A 209 -16.14 22.79 50.86
C LEU A 209 -16.99 22.21 51.99
N ARG A 210 -17.30 23.05 52.98
CA ARG A 210 -18.18 22.72 54.08
C ARG A 210 -19.54 23.38 53.87
N LEU A 211 -20.59 22.58 53.88
CA LEU A 211 -21.98 23.03 53.87
C LEU A 211 -22.59 22.74 55.23
N THR A 212 -23.25 23.73 55.83
CA THR A 212 -23.85 23.65 57.17
C THR A 212 -25.30 24.10 57.13
N ASN A 213 -26.22 23.36 57.72
CA ASN A 213 -27.65 23.74 57.77
C ASN A 213 -28.16 24.00 59.19
N GLY A 214 -27.24 24.30 60.11
CA GLY A 214 -27.49 24.56 61.53
C GLY A 214 -27.57 23.31 62.43
N ALA A 215 -27.89 22.13 61.89
CA ALA A 215 -27.91 20.86 62.64
C ALA A 215 -26.87 19.84 62.12
N GLU A 216 -26.53 19.92 60.84
CA GLU A 216 -25.64 18.98 60.14
C GLU A 216 -24.60 19.76 59.32
N SER A 217 -23.45 19.11 59.10
CA SER A 217 -22.38 19.62 58.24
C SER A 217 -21.92 18.54 57.27
N VAL A 218 -21.87 18.86 55.97
CA VAL A 218 -21.26 18.01 54.94
C VAL A 218 -19.94 18.65 54.54
N GLU A 219 -18.87 17.85 54.50
CA GLU A 219 -17.54 18.25 54.04
C GLU A 219 -17.23 17.53 52.74
N ILE A 220 -16.91 18.29 51.70
CA ILE A 220 -16.64 17.82 50.35
C ILE A 220 -15.19 18.18 50.01
N PRO A 221 -14.28 17.22 49.82
CA PRO A 221 -12.94 17.49 49.37
C PRO A 221 -12.96 18.01 47.94
N TRP A 222 -12.00 18.88 47.64
CA TRP A 222 -11.84 19.51 46.36
C TRP A 222 -10.37 19.52 45.96
N LEU A 223 -10.05 18.87 44.85
CA LEU A 223 -8.70 18.81 44.29
C LEU A 223 -8.68 19.52 42.95
N PRO A 224 -7.93 20.62 42.79
CA PRO A 224 -7.72 21.26 41.49
C PRO A 224 -7.21 20.24 40.47
N GLY A 225 -7.76 20.25 39.25
CA GLY A 225 -7.40 19.32 38.18
C GLY A 225 -8.07 17.93 38.25
N LEU A 226 -8.64 17.54 39.40
CA LEU A 226 -9.37 16.27 39.55
C LEU A 226 -10.87 16.48 39.82
N SER A 227 -11.23 17.54 40.57
CA SER A 227 -12.62 17.88 40.84
C SER A 227 -13.27 18.63 39.66
N PRO A 228 -14.55 18.35 39.35
CA PRO A 228 -15.24 18.95 38.21
C PRO A 228 -15.50 20.44 38.46
N GLU A 229 -15.27 21.34 37.50
CA GLU A 229 -15.51 22.79 37.70
C GLU A 229 -16.93 23.15 38.17
N LEU A 230 -17.91 22.30 37.86
CA LEU A 230 -19.30 22.40 38.25
C LEU A 230 -19.67 21.26 39.21
N LEU A 231 -19.93 21.59 40.47
CA LEU A 231 -20.34 20.65 41.50
C LEU A 231 -21.86 20.65 41.68
N ARG A 232 -22.49 19.50 41.52
CA ARG A 232 -23.90 19.31 41.86
C ARG A 232 -24.06 18.97 43.34
N LEU A 233 -25.02 19.62 44.00
CA LEU A 233 -25.34 19.48 45.42
C LEU A 233 -26.82 19.22 45.60
N ARG A 234 -27.19 18.23 46.42
CA ARG A 234 -28.59 17.93 46.75
C ARG A 234 -28.92 18.47 48.13
N LEU A 235 -29.79 19.46 48.18
CA LEU A 235 -30.10 20.23 49.39
C LEU A 235 -31.59 20.10 49.73
N GLU A 236 -31.93 19.98 51.02
CA GLU A 236 -33.32 20.11 51.47
C GLU A 236 -33.88 21.47 51.07
N GLU A 237 -35.11 21.48 50.57
CA GLU A 237 -35.83 22.64 50.06
C GLU A 237 -36.16 23.66 51.16
N GLY A 238 -36.01 24.97 50.87
CA GLY A 238 -36.36 26.07 51.77
C GLY A 238 -35.49 26.21 53.03
N ARG A 239 -34.38 25.47 53.11
CA ARG A 239 -33.44 25.50 54.24
C ARG A 239 -32.33 26.51 54.00
N THR A 240 -31.84 27.12 55.08
CA THR A 240 -30.67 27.99 55.04
C THR A 240 -29.41 27.15 55.19
N TYR A 241 -28.48 27.32 54.24
CA TYR A 241 -27.17 26.70 54.24
C TYR A 241 -26.09 27.77 54.40
N GLY A 242 -25.13 27.53 55.28
CA GLY A 242 -23.85 28.21 55.33
C GLY A 242 -22.81 27.40 54.56
N ALA A 243 -22.11 28.02 53.61
CA ALA A 243 -20.98 27.45 52.91
C ALA A 243 -19.68 28.09 53.40
N GLN A 244 -18.66 27.25 53.59
CA GLN A 244 -17.32 27.64 54.01
C GLN A 244 -16.29 26.85 53.19
N LEU A 245 -15.24 27.52 52.72
CA LEU A 245 -14.09 26.84 52.14
C LEU A 245 -12.96 26.83 53.18
N SER A 246 -12.30 25.70 53.35
CA SER A 246 -11.17 25.54 54.29
C SER A 246 -10.10 24.68 53.65
N ARG A 247 -8.80 24.97 53.83
CA ARG A 247 -7.77 23.99 53.42
C ARG A 247 -7.57 22.86 54.44
N VAL A 248 -8.37 22.86 55.53
CA VAL A 248 -8.27 21.85 56.58
C VAL A 248 -9.65 21.31 57.01
N PRO A 249 -9.83 19.98 57.11
CA PRO A 249 -11.06 19.38 57.63
C PRO A 249 -11.29 19.61 59.14
N LEU A 250 -12.54 19.42 59.60
CA LEU A 250 -12.91 19.59 61.02
C LEU A 250 -12.22 18.56 61.92
N GLY A 251 -11.67 19.00 63.06
CA GLY A 251 -11.09 18.12 64.10
C GLY A 251 -9.58 17.89 64.03
N THR A 252 -8.90 18.50 63.07
CA THR A 252 -7.43 18.55 62.98
C THR A 252 -6.88 19.66 63.89
N ALA A 253 -5.82 19.39 64.66
CA ALA A 253 -5.30 20.31 65.66
C ALA A 253 -4.20 21.24 65.09
N PHE A 254 -4.54 22.43 64.60
CA PHE A 254 -3.57 23.48 64.23
C PHE A 254 -4.01 24.91 64.61
N PRO A 255 -3.07 25.88 64.77
CA PRO A 255 -3.34 27.21 65.29
C PRO A 255 -3.99 28.14 64.25
N ALA A 256 -4.90 28.98 64.75
CA ALA A 256 -5.86 29.83 64.05
C ALA A 256 -5.30 31.00 63.20
N ASN A 257 -4.06 30.93 62.71
CA ASN A 257 -3.39 32.07 62.09
C ASN A 257 -2.87 31.71 60.70
N GLY A 258 -3.76 31.71 59.70
CA GLY A 258 -3.34 31.60 58.29
C GLY A 258 -4.41 31.27 57.25
N PHE A 259 -5.71 31.37 57.57
CA PHE A 259 -6.78 30.90 56.67
C PHE A 259 -7.68 32.03 56.17
N TRP A 260 -8.02 31.97 54.89
CA TRP A 260 -9.04 32.79 54.23
C TRP A 260 -10.44 32.37 54.69
N TRP A 261 -11.32 33.33 54.94
CA TRP A 261 -12.70 33.09 55.39
C TRP A 261 -13.66 33.75 54.41
N SER A 262 -14.46 32.96 53.71
CA SER A 262 -15.67 33.46 53.04
C SER A 262 -16.87 32.71 53.62
N ASP A 263 -17.53 33.31 54.62
CA ASP A 263 -18.84 32.83 55.06
C ASP A 263 -19.88 33.27 54.03
N ALA A 264 -20.46 32.30 53.31
CA ALA A 264 -21.61 32.54 52.44
C ALA A 264 -22.84 31.87 53.05
N SER A 265 -23.93 32.59 53.24
CA SER A 265 -25.22 32.00 53.60
C SER A 265 -26.18 32.12 52.44
N PHE A 266 -26.86 31.04 52.07
CA PHE A 266 -27.89 31.02 51.05
C PHE A 266 -29.09 30.20 51.50
N VAL A 267 -30.25 30.42 50.87
CA VAL A 267 -31.46 29.62 51.10
C VAL A 267 -31.70 28.78 49.86
N SER A 268 -31.90 27.46 50.03
CA SER A 268 -32.25 26.61 48.90
C SER A 268 -33.61 27.05 48.33
N PRO A 269 -33.74 27.17 47.00
CA PRO A 269 -34.98 27.63 46.39
C PRO A 269 -36.14 26.66 46.67
N GLY A 270 -37.35 27.20 46.81
CA GLY A 270 -38.58 26.41 46.86
C GLY A 270 -39.02 25.97 45.46
N LEU A 271 -39.88 24.95 45.39
CA LEU A 271 -40.53 24.50 44.16
C LEU A 271 -41.41 25.62 43.57
N PRO A 272 -41.42 25.80 42.24
CA PRO A 272 -42.08 26.94 41.59
C PRO A 272 -43.60 26.96 41.83
N THR A 273 -44.15 28.12 42.15
CA THR A 273 -45.58 28.32 42.44
C THR A 273 -46.43 28.79 41.24
N SER A 274 -45.88 28.83 40.03
CA SER A 274 -46.60 29.26 38.82
C SER A 274 -46.32 28.38 37.61
N GLU A 275 -47.32 28.28 36.73
CA GLU A 275 -47.20 27.57 35.45
C GLU A 275 -46.13 28.19 34.53
N PRO A 276 -45.44 27.37 33.72
CA PRO A 276 -44.27 27.77 32.95
C PRO A 276 -44.62 28.76 31.83
N VAL A 277 -43.76 29.74 31.60
CA VAL A 277 -43.83 30.62 30.41
C VAL A 277 -42.86 30.10 29.35
N VAL A 278 -43.36 29.93 28.12
CA VAL A 278 -42.59 29.41 26.98
C VAL A 278 -42.27 30.53 26.00
N SER A 279 -40.98 30.73 25.70
CA SER A 279 -40.50 31.62 24.62
C SER A 279 -39.16 31.12 24.08
N GLY A 280 -39.03 30.98 22.74
CA GLY A 280 -37.82 30.46 22.08
C GLY A 280 -37.51 29.00 22.41
N GLY A 281 -38.55 28.17 22.50
CA GLY A 281 -38.42 26.74 22.84
C GLY A 281 -38.02 26.44 24.29
N VAL A 282 -37.81 27.42 25.16
CA VAL A 282 -37.48 27.17 26.56
C VAL A 282 -38.70 27.38 27.45
N ALA A 283 -38.99 26.40 28.31
CA ALA A 283 -39.85 26.56 29.48
C ALA A 283 -38.97 26.94 30.70
N ALA A 284 -39.14 28.15 31.22
CA ALA A 284 -38.42 28.65 32.39
C ALA A 284 -39.30 28.59 33.65
N TYR A 285 -38.71 28.19 34.78
CA TYR A 285 -39.34 28.22 36.10
C TYR A 285 -38.70 29.33 36.94
N ASP A 286 -39.51 30.21 37.52
CA ASP A 286 -39.03 31.26 38.44
C ASP A 286 -38.79 30.65 39.83
N ALA A 287 -37.55 30.25 40.11
CA ALA A 287 -37.12 29.89 41.45
C ALA A 287 -36.57 31.16 42.13
N GLY A 288 -37.21 31.59 43.22
CA GLY A 288 -36.98 32.88 43.87
C GLY A 288 -35.53 33.19 44.27
N THR A 289 -35.29 34.46 44.55
CA THR A 289 -33.95 35.07 44.72
C THR A 289 -33.14 34.48 45.88
N VAL A 290 -31.92 34.02 45.60
CA VAL A 290 -30.91 33.70 46.62
C VAL A 290 -30.24 34.99 47.10
N ARG A 291 -30.29 35.26 48.41
CA ARG A 291 -29.54 36.37 49.04
C ARG A 291 -28.25 35.84 49.65
N VAL A 292 -27.11 36.25 49.10
CA VAL A 292 -25.79 36.06 49.71
C VAL A 292 -25.44 37.32 50.51
N THR A 293 -25.13 37.19 51.79
CA THR A 293 -24.64 38.29 52.64
C THR A 293 -23.27 37.92 53.21
N GLY A 294 -22.20 38.43 52.61
CA GLY A 294 -20.83 38.31 53.11
C GLY A 294 -20.02 39.55 52.75
N ALA A 295 -19.13 39.99 53.63
CA ALA A 295 -18.25 41.14 53.39
C ALA A 295 -16.93 40.66 52.77
N ASP A 296 -16.65 41.13 51.56
CA ASP A 296 -15.47 40.84 50.77
C ASP A 296 -14.19 41.39 51.40
N ARG A 297 -13.18 40.53 51.61
CA ARG A 297 -11.78 40.90 51.90
C ARG A 297 -10.79 39.86 51.35
N GLY A 298 -10.62 39.87 50.04
CA GLY A 298 -9.34 39.60 49.37
C GLY A 298 -9.05 38.15 48.96
N GLY A 299 -8.39 38.02 47.81
CA GLY A 299 -7.61 36.83 47.43
C GLY A 299 -8.23 36.00 46.32
N ASP A 300 -9.24 35.20 46.62
CA ASP A 300 -9.92 34.33 45.67
C ASP A 300 -11.29 34.91 45.29
N TRP A 301 -11.61 34.92 44.00
CA TRP A 301 -12.84 35.57 43.49
C TRP A 301 -14.10 34.81 43.91
N TRP A 302 -14.73 35.25 45.00
CA TRP A 302 -16.19 35.26 45.05
C TRP A 302 -16.64 36.64 44.56
N ALA A 303 -17.16 36.74 43.35
CA ALA A 303 -17.79 37.98 42.92
C ALA A 303 -19.03 38.25 43.79
N ALA A 304 -18.89 39.07 44.84
CA ALA A 304 -20.02 39.56 45.63
C ALA A 304 -20.87 40.51 44.75
N PRO A 305 -22.13 40.17 44.39
CA PRO A 305 -22.95 41.02 43.53
C PRO A 305 -23.52 42.19 44.34
N GLY A 306 -22.82 43.32 44.31
CA GLY A 306 -23.44 44.62 44.58
C GLY A 306 -24.34 45.01 43.40
N VAL A 307 -25.61 44.61 43.46
CA VAL A 307 -26.73 45.00 42.57
C VAL A 307 -26.30 45.31 41.13
N VAL A 308 -25.97 44.27 40.38
CA VAL A 308 -26.15 44.27 38.93
C VAL A 308 -27.25 43.26 38.66
N ALA A 309 -28.26 43.64 37.87
CA ALA A 309 -29.31 42.72 37.45
C ALA A 309 -28.66 41.59 36.64
N ILE A 310 -28.46 40.43 37.29
CA ILE A 310 -28.09 39.20 36.61
C ILE A 310 -29.41 38.53 36.19
N PRO A 311 -29.56 38.12 34.92
CA PRO A 311 -30.74 37.40 34.43
C PRO A 311 -30.94 36.08 35.19
N ALA A 312 -32.19 35.61 35.27
CA ALA A 312 -32.62 34.43 36.00
C ALA A 312 -31.65 33.24 35.89
N LEU A 313 -31.42 32.57 37.02
CA LEU A 313 -30.68 31.31 37.11
C LEU A 313 -31.37 30.26 36.21
N ARG A 314 -30.73 29.86 35.11
CA ARG A 314 -31.17 28.77 34.21
C ARG A 314 -30.34 27.52 34.49
N VAL A 315 -30.98 26.39 34.80
CA VAL A 315 -30.39 25.06 34.70
C VAL A 315 -31.07 24.37 33.52
N GLU A 316 -30.33 24.14 32.45
CA GLU A 316 -30.78 23.43 31.25
C GLU A 316 -29.75 22.34 30.90
N ALA A 317 -30.16 21.07 30.92
CA ALA A 317 -29.41 19.99 30.27
C ALA A 317 -30.21 19.53 29.06
N ARG A 318 -29.68 19.78 27.87
CA ARG A 318 -30.24 19.43 26.57
C ARG A 318 -29.11 18.79 25.78
N LEU A 319 -29.35 17.63 25.20
CA LEU A 319 -28.35 16.84 24.48
C LEU A 319 -28.99 16.21 23.24
N ILE A 320 -28.31 16.30 22.10
CA ILE A 320 -28.66 15.55 20.90
C ILE A 320 -27.87 14.24 20.90
N VAL A 321 -28.56 13.11 20.75
CA VAL A 321 -27.96 11.78 20.72
C VAL A 321 -28.10 11.21 19.31
N LEU A 322 -26.97 10.83 18.71
CA LEU A 322 -26.91 10.29 17.35
C LEU A 322 -26.60 8.79 17.38
N GLU A 323 -27.31 7.99 16.56
CA GLU A 323 -27.12 6.54 16.52
C GLU A 323 -25.96 6.12 15.60
N GLY A 324 -24.83 5.77 16.22
CA GLY A 324 -23.76 4.94 15.66
C GLY A 324 -23.06 5.46 14.39
N PRO A 325 -21.93 4.85 14.01
CA PRO A 325 -21.33 5.11 12.71
C PRO A 325 -22.24 4.55 11.61
N GLN A 326 -22.60 5.36 10.62
CA GLN A 326 -23.44 4.93 9.49
C GLN A 326 -22.66 4.92 8.18
N THR A 327 -22.93 3.94 7.31
CA THR A 327 -22.30 3.84 5.98
C THR A 327 -23.37 3.92 4.91
N PHE A 328 -23.23 4.89 4.01
CA PHE A 328 -24.11 5.09 2.86
C PHE A 328 -23.36 4.82 1.56
N CYS A 329 -24.02 4.14 0.64
CA CYS A 329 -23.48 3.88 -0.69
C CYS A 329 -23.64 5.13 -1.54
N HIS A 330 -22.60 5.54 -2.24
CA HIS A 330 -22.68 6.64 -3.20
C HIS A 330 -23.68 6.35 -4.34
N SER A 331 -24.00 5.08 -4.60
CA SER A 331 -25.08 4.71 -5.53
C SER A 331 -26.50 4.78 -4.95
N ALA A 332 -26.69 5.09 -3.67
CA ALA A 332 -28.01 5.22 -3.07
C ALA A 332 -28.67 6.53 -3.52
N ALA A 333 -29.97 6.48 -3.84
CA ALA A 333 -30.70 7.67 -4.30
C ALA A 333 -31.02 8.67 -3.18
N GLN A 334 -31.03 8.21 -1.92
CA GLN A 334 -31.33 9.02 -0.75
C GLN A 334 -30.82 8.31 0.51
N ALA A 335 -30.31 9.08 1.47
CA ALA A 335 -29.93 8.65 2.80
C ALA A 335 -30.69 9.47 3.85
N GLU A 336 -31.05 8.81 4.96
CA GLU A 336 -31.75 9.42 6.08
C GLU A 336 -30.99 9.14 7.38
N ILE A 337 -30.76 10.17 8.20
CA ILE A 337 -30.17 10.06 9.53
C ILE A 337 -31.14 10.71 10.53
N ALA A 338 -31.68 9.92 11.44
CA ALA A 338 -32.58 10.38 12.49
C ALA A 338 -31.85 10.54 13.82
N LEU A 339 -32.36 11.45 14.66
CA LEU A 339 -31.93 11.52 16.05
C LEU A 339 -32.39 10.28 16.82
N ALA A 340 -31.59 9.88 17.82
CA ALA A 340 -32.00 8.84 18.75
C ALA A 340 -33.24 9.31 19.54
N SER A 341 -34.14 8.37 19.83
CA SER A 341 -35.43 8.65 20.50
C SER A 341 -35.35 9.35 21.86
N ASN A 342 -34.18 9.37 22.50
CA ASN A 342 -33.90 10.04 23.77
C ASN A 342 -33.24 11.43 23.62
N SER A 343 -33.15 11.98 22.41
CA SER A 343 -32.61 13.32 22.17
C SER A 343 -33.52 14.41 22.76
N LEU A 344 -32.92 15.40 23.43
CA LEU A 344 -33.62 16.50 24.08
C LEU A 344 -33.12 17.84 23.51
N HIS A 345 -33.88 18.40 22.57
CA HIS A 345 -33.60 19.67 21.91
C HIS A 345 -34.89 20.48 21.70
N THR A 346 -34.76 21.75 21.29
CA THR A 346 -35.91 22.54 20.82
C THR A 346 -35.56 23.27 19.53
N GLY A 347 -36.58 23.76 18.84
CA GLY A 347 -36.41 24.31 17.51
C GLY A 347 -36.03 23.25 16.48
N ASN A 348 -35.64 23.72 15.30
CA ASN A 348 -35.14 22.88 14.23
C ASN A 348 -33.74 22.33 14.57
N VAL A 349 -33.35 21.26 13.90
CA VAL A 349 -32.00 20.68 14.01
C VAL A 349 -31.23 21.05 12.75
N ILE A 350 -30.04 21.60 12.91
CA ILE A 350 -29.14 21.94 11.80
C ILE A 350 -28.01 20.93 11.78
N TRP A 351 -27.67 20.47 10.59
CA TRP A 351 -26.65 19.46 10.34
C TRP A 351 -25.53 20.04 9.49
N PHE A 352 -24.30 19.70 9.83
CA PHE A 352 -23.12 19.95 9.03
C PHE A 352 -22.07 18.88 9.29
N SER A 353 -21.06 18.77 8.44
CA SER A 353 -20.03 17.76 8.57
C SER A 353 -18.64 18.34 8.39
N GLU A 354 -17.66 17.66 8.97
CA GLU A 354 -16.23 17.89 8.70
C GLU A 354 -15.63 16.61 8.07
N PRO A 355 -14.97 16.70 6.89
CA PRO A 355 -14.87 17.89 6.03
C PRO A 355 -16.24 18.31 5.46
N ASP A 356 -16.38 19.57 5.04
CA ASP A 356 -17.62 20.08 4.45
C ASP A 356 -18.10 19.19 3.29
N GLY A 357 -19.35 18.75 3.32
CA GLY A 357 -19.95 17.95 2.24
C GLY A 357 -21.39 17.48 2.50
N ILE A 358 -21.74 17.28 3.77
CA ILE A 358 -23.11 16.98 4.23
C ILE A 358 -23.61 18.17 5.03
N GLU A 359 -24.73 18.76 4.61
CA GLU A 359 -25.43 19.85 5.30
C GLU A 359 -26.94 19.69 5.14
N GLY A 360 -27.71 20.22 6.09
CA GLY A 360 -29.16 20.18 6.01
C GLY A 360 -29.87 20.60 7.29
N GLU A 361 -31.19 20.51 7.28
CA GLU A 361 -32.04 20.86 8.41
C GLU A 361 -33.17 19.85 8.59
N GLY A 362 -33.64 19.67 9.84
CA GLY A 362 -34.74 18.78 10.19
C GLY A 362 -34.32 17.50 10.93
N ASP A 363 -35.30 16.70 11.33
CA ASP A 363 -35.11 15.37 11.89
C ASP A 363 -36.18 14.43 11.29
N PRO A 364 -35.80 13.49 10.40
CA PRO A 364 -34.43 13.11 10.02
C PRO A 364 -33.75 14.11 9.06
N LEU A 365 -32.42 14.12 9.07
CA LEU A 365 -31.59 14.67 7.98
C LEU A 365 -31.76 13.80 6.74
N VAL A 366 -32.01 14.43 5.60
CA VAL A 366 -32.17 13.75 4.31
C VAL A 366 -31.20 14.33 3.29
N PHE A 367 -30.35 13.50 2.69
CA PHE A 367 -29.37 13.93 1.68
C PHE A 367 -29.20 12.88 0.58
N ASP A 368 -28.60 13.27 -0.55
CA ASP A 368 -28.23 12.36 -1.64
C ASP A 368 -26.73 12.01 -1.52
N PRO A 369 -26.36 10.77 -1.15
CA PRO A 369 -24.96 10.35 -1.07
C PRO A 369 -24.20 10.46 -2.39
N GLY A 370 -24.90 10.49 -3.53
CA GLY A 370 -24.27 10.60 -4.86
C GLY A 370 -23.76 12.01 -5.20
N GLU A 371 -24.18 13.02 -4.44
CA GLU A 371 -23.73 14.41 -4.57
C GLU A 371 -22.65 14.77 -3.52
N VAL A 372 -22.33 13.84 -2.61
CA VAL A 372 -21.31 14.00 -1.55
C VAL A 372 -20.05 13.26 -1.96
N ALA A 373 -18.89 13.91 -1.81
CA ALA A 373 -17.62 13.25 -2.13
C ALA A 373 -17.44 11.96 -1.30
N PRO A 374 -16.92 10.86 -1.88
CA PRO A 374 -16.66 9.66 -1.10
C PRO A 374 -15.62 9.90 -0.01
N GLY A 375 -15.90 9.44 1.21
CA GLY A 375 -15.04 9.75 2.35
C GLY A 375 -15.63 9.41 3.71
N PHE A 376 -14.87 9.78 4.74
CA PHE A 376 -15.29 9.75 6.13
C PHE A 376 -15.60 11.17 6.57
N TYR A 377 -16.74 11.32 7.24
CA TYR A 377 -17.30 12.57 7.70
C TYR A 377 -17.62 12.47 9.18
N GLU A 378 -17.17 13.42 9.98
CA GLU A 378 -17.75 13.66 11.30
C GLU A 378 -18.97 14.55 11.10
N LEU A 379 -20.15 14.04 11.42
CA LEU A 379 -21.43 14.71 11.26
C LEU A 379 -21.87 15.28 12.59
N PHE A 380 -22.16 16.57 12.61
CA PHE A 380 -22.64 17.33 13.75
C PHE A 380 -24.11 17.68 13.58
N ALA A 381 -24.86 17.60 14.67
CA ALA A 381 -26.23 18.06 14.77
C ALA A 381 -26.34 19.04 15.93
N TYR A 382 -26.90 20.24 15.71
CA TYR A 382 -27.16 21.20 16.77
C TYR A 382 -28.57 21.78 16.69
N SER A 383 -29.08 22.23 17.84
CA SER A 383 -30.36 22.92 17.93
C SER A 383 -30.23 24.36 17.40
N GLU A 384 -31.06 24.74 16.43
CA GLU A 384 -31.07 26.10 15.86
C GLU A 384 -31.34 27.17 16.94
N GLU A 385 -32.20 26.86 17.91
CA GLU A 385 -32.57 27.77 19.00
C GLU A 385 -31.51 27.85 20.10
N ASN A 386 -30.69 26.82 20.27
CA ASN A 386 -29.58 26.81 21.23
C ASN A 386 -28.39 26.00 20.68
N PRO A 387 -27.43 26.65 19.99
CA PRO A 387 -26.29 25.97 19.39
C PRO A 387 -25.32 25.27 20.38
N LEU A 388 -25.45 25.52 21.69
CA LEU A 388 -24.71 24.80 22.72
C LEU A 388 -25.25 23.38 22.96
N VAL A 389 -26.44 23.07 22.41
CA VAL A 389 -27.05 21.74 22.41
C VAL A 389 -26.72 21.05 21.11
N TRP A 390 -25.74 20.15 21.15
CA TRP A 390 -25.25 19.46 19.97
C TRP A 390 -24.85 18.02 20.26
N GLY A 391 -24.60 17.25 19.21
CA GLY A 391 -24.01 15.91 19.24
C GLY A 391 -23.29 15.62 17.93
N SER A 392 -22.37 14.66 17.94
CA SER A 392 -21.68 14.21 16.72
C SER A 392 -21.73 12.69 16.54
N THR A 393 -21.61 12.25 15.29
CA THR A 393 -21.43 10.85 14.91
C THR A 393 -20.54 10.76 13.67
N HIS A 394 -20.17 9.54 13.28
CA HIS A 394 -19.39 9.30 12.08
C HIS A 394 -20.26 8.79 10.94
N VAL A 395 -20.03 9.32 9.74
CA VAL A 395 -20.69 8.90 8.51
C VAL A 395 -19.62 8.55 7.47
N VAL A 396 -19.81 7.42 6.80
CA VAL A 396 -18.99 7.02 5.67
C VAL A 396 -19.83 7.05 4.41
N VAL A 397 -19.42 7.88 3.44
CA VAL A 397 -19.93 7.81 2.07
C VAL A 397 -19.00 6.89 1.29
N SER A 398 -19.46 5.66 1.04
CA SER A 398 -18.67 4.62 0.41
C SER A 398 -18.91 4.57 -1.10
N HIS A 399 -17.83 4.58 -1.87
CA HIS A 399 -17.87 4.48 -3.32
C HIS A 399 -16.81 3.52 -3.84
N LEU A 400 -17.15 2.76 -4.89
CA LEU A 400 -16.23 1.93 -5.63
C LEU A 400 -16.24 2.33 -7.11
N GLY A 401 -15.10 2.82 -7.59
CA GLY A 401 -14.87 3.05 -9.01
C GLY A 401 -13.59 2.35 -9.49
N LEU A 402 -13.53 2.10 -10.79
CA LEU A 402 -12.39 1.46 -11.45
C LEU A 402 -11.81 2.45 -12.46
N ALA A 403 -10.47 2.48 -12.57
CA ALA A 403 -9.79 3.33 -13.53
C ALA A 403 -10.07 2.88 -14.98
N GLU A 404 -10.28 1.59 -15.18
CA GLU A 404 -10.46 0.94 -16.46
C GLU A 404 -11.59 -0.09 -16.37
N THR A 405 -12.38 -0.22 -17.44
CA THR A 405 -13.44 -1.23 -17.54
C THR A 405 -12.99 -2.48 -18.30
N THR A 406 -11.86 -2.40 -19.00
CA THR A 406 -11.29 -3.51 -19.78
C THR A 406 -9.77 -3.44 -19.78
N ILE A 407 -9.12 -4.57 -19.50
CA ILE A 407 -7.66 -4.72 -19.44
C ILE A 407 -7.25 -5.82 -20.42
N TYR A 408 -6.30 -5.52 -21.30
CA TYR A 408 -5.74 -6.49 -22.25
C TYR A 408 -4.36 -6.93 -21.81
N VAL A 409 -4.14 -8.24 -21.69
CA VAL A 409 -2.85 -8.80 -21.29
C VAL A 409 -2.42 -9.94 -22.21
N GLY A 410 -1.11 -10.15 -22.33
CA GLY A 410 -0.55 -11.27 -23.07
C GLY A 410 -0.44 -12.53 -22.23
N TYR A 411 -0.97 -13.65 -22.72
CA TYR A 411 -0.69 -14.99 -22.21
C TYR A 411 0.81 -15.26 -22.10
N GLY A 412 1.24 -15.70 -20.91
CA GLY A 412 2.64 -15.97 -20.61
C GLY A 412 3.45 -14.74 -20.17
N ASP A 413 2.86 -13.54 -20.14
CA ASP A 413 3.51 -12.37 -19.54
C ASP A 413 3.69 -12.59 -18.03
N THR A 414 4.94 -12.52 -17.58
CA THR A 414 5.33 -12.74 -16.19
C THR A 414 5.28 -11.48 -15.34
N ASN A 415 5.06 -10.31 -15.95
CA ASN A 415 4.96 -9.05 -15.23
C ASN A 415 3.64 -8.98 -14.44
N LEU A 416 3.69 -8.26 -13.31
CA LEU A 416 2.49 -7.98 -12.54
C LEU A 416 1.62 -6.96 -13.28
N THR A 417 0.35 -7.28 -13.43
CA THR A 417 -0.69 -6.38 -13.93
C THR A 417 -1.60 -5.98 -12.77
N SER A 418 -1.96 -4.71 -12.69
CA SER A 418 -2.86 -4.17 -11.66
C SER A 418 -4.22 -3.81 -12.24
N ILE A 419 -5.28 -4.10 -11.49
CA ILE A 419 -6.61 -3.52 -11.69
C ILE A 419 -6.62 -2.20 -10.93
N GLY A 420 -6.62 -1.08 -11.67
CA GLY A 420 -6.62 0.25 -11.06
C GLY A 420 -7.97 0.61 -10.46
N LEU A 421 -7.96 1.08 -9.21
CA LEU A 421 -9.12 1.77 -8.61
C LEU A 421 -9.12 3.24 -9.06
N SER A 422 -10.30 3.83 -9.18
CA SER A 422 -10.43 5.26 -9.44
C SER A 422 -10.07 6.09 -8.19
N GLY A 423 -9.72 7.36 -8.39
CA GLY A 423 -9.28 8.25 -7.29
C GLY A 423 -10.36 8.60 -6.27
N ASP A 424 -11.64 8.43 -6.62
CA ASP A 424 -12.82 8.62 -5.77
C ASP A 424 -13.24 7.34 -5.03
N THR A 425 -12.50 6.24 -5.14
CA THR A 425 -12.81 5.01 -4.39
C THR A 425 -12.53 5.16 -2.90
N TYR A 426 -13.55 4.96 -2.06
CA TYR A 426 -13.45 4.97 -0.60
C TYR A 426 -14.39 3.94 0.08
N PRO A 427 -13.91 3.19 1.08
CA PRO A 427 -12.52 3.05 1.51
C PRO A 427 -11.69 2.19 0.53
N GLN A 428 -10.38 2.38 0.49
CA GLN A 428 -9.46 1.53 -0.29
C GLN A 428 -9.08 0.23 0.43
N SER A 429 -9.39 0.11 1.72
CA SER A 429 -9.22 -1.11 2.51
C SER A 429 -10.46 -2.01 2.39
N GLY A 430 -10.28 -3.33 2.51
CA GLY A 430 -11.40 -4.27 2.50
C GLY A 430 -11.91 -4.62 1.11
N ILE A 431 -11.17 -4.27 0.05
CA ILE A 431 -11.52 -4.64 -1.33
C ILE A 431 -11.45 -6.16 -1.51
N SER A 432 -12.57 -6.75 -1.92
CA SER A 432 -12.67 -8.15 -2.34
C SER A 432 -12.59 -8.25 -3.86
N VAL A 433 -11.86 -9.24 -4.37
CA VAL A 433 -11.75 -9.49 -5.82
C VAL A 433 -12.03 -10.96 -6.10
N THR A 434 -12.91 -11.22 -7.05
CA THR A 434 -13.23 -12.56 -7.55
C THR A 434 -13.40 -12.52 -9.05
N SER A 435 -13.15 -13.63 -9.76
CA SER A 435 -13.32 -13.69 -11.21
C SER A 435 -14.07 -14.92 -11.67
N VAL A 436 -14.70 -14.78 -12.85
CA VAL A 436 -15.25 -15.89 -13.62
C VAL A 436 -14.63 -15.85 -15.04
N PRO A 437 -13.91 -16.90 -15.50
CA PRO A 437 -13.49 -18.09 -14.76
C PRO A 437 -12.61 -17.76 -13.54
N GLU A 438 -12.45 -18.72 -12.63
CA GLU A 438 -11.58 -18.55 -11.46
C GLU A 438 -10.11 -18.39 -11.90
N GLY A 439 -9.40 -17.43 -11.30
CA GLY A 439 -7.98 -17.18 -11.60
C GLY A 439 -7.47 -15.83 -11.10
N ILE A 440 -8.35 -14.82 -10.99
CA ILE A 440 -8.01 -13.48 -10.50
C ILE A 440 -8.73 -13.25 -9.16
N ALA A 441 -7.96 -13.24 -8.08
CA ALA A 441 -8.47 -13.11 -6.71
C ALA A 441 -7.89 -11.90 -5.97
N SER A 442 -7.19 -11.01 -6.66
CA SER A 442 -6.63 -9.80 -6.08
C SER A 442 -6.51 -8.68 -7.12
N LEU A 443 -6.36 -7.43 -6.67
CA LEU A 443 -6.14 -6.28 -7.56
C LEU A 443 -4.83 -6.35 -8.33
N SER A 444 -3.96 -7.31 -8.04
CA SER A 444 -2.75 -7.59 -8.81
C SER A 444 -2.67 -9.06 -9.18
N PHE A 445 -2.36 -9.34 -10.44
CA PHE A 445 -2.27 -10.71 -10.95
C PHE A 445 -1.17 -10.81 -12.00
N ARG A 446 -0.78 -12.04 -12.34
CA ARG A 446 0.16 -12.31 -13.43
C ARG A 446 -0.58 -12.99 -14.59
N PRO A 447 -0.53 -12.44 -15.80
CA PRO A 447 -1.13 -13.08 -16.97
C PRO A 447 -0.59 -14.50 -17.26
N SER A 448 0.66 -14.79 -16.85
CA SER A 448 1.25 -16.13 -16.97
C SER A 448 0.54 -17.23 -16.20
N ASP A 449 -0.23 -16.87 -15.18
CA ASP A 449 -0.91 -17.81 -14.29
C ASP A 449 -2.34 -18.10 -14.76
N LEU A 450 -2.76 -17.49 -15.87
CA LEU A 450 -4.11 -17.55 -16.41
C LEU A 450 -4.13 -18.26 -17.76
N GLU A 451 -5.19 -19.02 -18.02
CA GLU A 451 -5.47 -19.56 -19.35
C GLU A 451 -6.03 -18.47 -20.27
N PRO A 452 -5.80 -18.55 -21.61
CA PRO A 452 -6.34 -17.58 -22.55
C PRO A 452 -7.86 -17.52 -22.51
N GLY A 453 -8.42 -16.32 -22.48
CA GLY A 453 -9.87 -16.12 -22.38
C GLY A 453 -10.25 -14.76 -21.79
N THR A 454 -11.54 -14.56 -21.63
CA THR A 454 -12.11 -13.38 -20.96
C THR A 454 -12.47 -13.74 -19.54
N TYR A 455 -11.98 -12.96 -18.58
CA TYR A 455 -12.30 -13.04 -17.17
C TYR A 455 -13.15 -11.84 -16.80
N THR A 456 -14.39 -12.09 -16.37
CA THR A 456 -15.20 -11.07 -15.71
C THR A 456 -14.74 -11.01 -14.27
N VAL A 457 -14.06 -9.94 -13.88
CA VAL A 457 -13.54 -9.74 -12.53
C VAL A 457 -14.49 -8.81 -11.79
N THR A 458 -15.10 -9.33 -10.73
CA THR A 458 -15.93 -8.56 -9.80
C THR A 458 -15.06 -8.05 -8.66
N VAL A 459 -15.02 -6.73 -8.52
CA VAL A 459 -14.40 -6.01 -7.42
C VAL A 459 -15.51 -5.51 -6.51
N GLY A 460 -15.37 -5.71 -5.20
CA GLY A 460 -16.32 -5.24 -4.19
C GLY A 460 -15.61 -4.49 -3.07
N ASN A 461 -16.24 -3.47 -2.50
CA ASN A 461 -15.64 -2.67 -1.42
C ASN A 461 -15.95 -3.18 -0.01
N GLY A 462 -16.58 -4.35 0.11
CA GLY A 462 -16.98 -4.94 1.40
C GLY A 462 -18.16 -4.25 2.08
N SER A 463 -18.52 -3.04 1.66
CA SER A 463 -19.70 -2.31 2.12
C SER A 463 -20.92 -2.70 1.28
N CYS A 464 -21.09 -2.07 0.11
CA CYS A 464 -22.35 -2.17 -0.62
C CYS A 464 -22.25 -1.94 -2.13
N GLU A 465 -21.05 -1.67 -2.67
CA GLU A 465 -20.85 -1.52 -4.10
C GLU A 465 -19.99 -2.64 -4.67
N THR A 466 -20.36 -3.10 -5.86
CA THR A 466 -19.56 -3.95 -6.72
C THR A 466 -19.39 -3.32 -8.11
N ARG A 467 -18.24 -3.58 -8.72
CA ARG A 467 -17.89 -3.18 -10.08
C ARG A 467 -17.29 -4.35 -10.82
N GLU A 468 -17.45 -4.35 -12.14
CA GLU A 468 -16.87 -5.37 -13.00
C GLU A 468 -15.84 -4.74 -13.93
N VAL A 469 -14.74 -5.48 -14.13
CA VAL A 469 -13.73 -5.21 -15.15
C VAL A 469 -13.50 -6.48 -15.94
N GLU A 470 -13.41 -6.34 -17.26
CA GLU A 470 -13.05 -7.45 -18.13
C GLU A 470 -11.53 -7.53 -18.27
N VAL A 471 -10.94 -8.64 -17.85
CA VAL A 471 -9.54 -8.96 -18.12
C VAL A 471 -9.48 -9.96 -19.27
N ILE A 472 -8.88 -9.55 -20.38
CA ILE A 472 -8.80 -10.35 -21.60
C ILE A 472 -7.36 -10.84 -21.76
N VAL A 473 -7.17 -12.14 -21.52
CA VAL A 473 -5.88 -12.83 -21.71
C VAL A 473 -5.80 -13.32 -23.14
N LEU A 474 -5.08 -12.56 -23.97
CA LEU A 474 -4.89 -12.83 -25.40
C LEU A 474 -3.72 -13.78 -25.59
N LYS A 475 -3.81 -14.74 -26.51
CA LYS A 475 -2.72 -15.60 -26.97
C LYS A 475 -2.64 -15.57 -28.49
N VAL A 476 -1.43 -15.67 -29.04
CA VAL A 476 -1.25 -15.89 -30.48
C VAL A 476 -0.89 -17.34 -30.74
N GLU A 477 -1.76 -18.05 -31.44
CA GLU A 477 -1.52 -19.41 -31.86
C GLU A 477 -0.91 -19.45 -33.26
N SER A 478 -0.03 -20.42 -33.48
CA SER A 478 0.63 -20.64 -34.77
C SER A 478 0.49 -22.07 -35.21
N GLU A 479 0.21 -22.25 -36.49
CA GLU A 479 -0.02 -23.57 -37.06
C GLU A 479 0.47 -23.63 -38.51
N THR A 480 1.44 -24.49 -38.80
CA THR A 480 1.92 -24.71 -40.17
C THR A 480 0.78 -25.26 -41.03
N LEU A 481 0.66 -24.78 -42.28
CA LEU A 481 -0.32 -25.34 -43.21
C LEU A 481 0.08 -26.75 -43.66
N ALA A 482 1.38 -27.01 -43.78
CA ALA A 482 1.86 -28.36 -43.96
C ALA A 482 1.52 -29.20 -42.73
N THR A 483 1.01 -30.40 -42.98
CA THR A 483 0.64 -31.39 -41.95
C THR A 483 1.79 -32.34 -41.60
N THR A 484 2.89 -32.26 -42.36
CA THR A 484 4.12 -33.00 -42.12
C THR A 484 5.27 -31.98 -42.03
N PRO A 485 6.10 -32.00 -40.97
CA PRO A 485 6.02 -32.86 -39.78
C PRO A 485 4.73 -32.71 -38.97
N SER A 486 4.43 -33.71 -38.14
CA SER A 486 3.19 -33.77 -37.33
C SER A 486 3.09 -32.65 -36.30
N ASP A 487 4.24 -32.15 -35.80
CA ASP A 487 4.26 -30.92 -34.98
C ASP A 487 4.04 -29.71 -35.88
N ARG A 488 2.81 -29.19 -35.84
CA ARG A 488 2.38 -28.01 -36.60
C ARG A 488 2.54 -26.71 -35.82
N ALA A 489 2.85 -26.77 -34.52
CA ALA A 489 3.10 -25.60 -33.69
C ALA A 489 4.57 -25.12 -33.78
N ARG A 490 5.41 -25.88 -34.49
CA ARG A 490 6.83 -25.59 -34.66
C ARG A 490 7.11 -24.19 -35.21
N ARG A 491 8.25 -23.65 -34.77
CA ARG A 491 8.79 -22.35 -35.21
C ARG A 491 9.94 -22.48 -36.21
N THR A 492 10.41 -23.69 -36.45
CA THR A 492 11.37 -23.96 -37.53
C THR A 492 10.59 -24.37 -38.77
N VAL A 493 10.78 -23.69 -39.89
CA VAL A 493 9.98 -23.81 -41.12
C VAL A 493 10.87 -23.85 -42.37
N GLY A 494 10.38 -24.41 -43.47
CA GLY A 494 11.08 -24.42 -44.75
C GLY A 494 10.93 -23.08 -45.48
N VAL A 495 11.84 -22.77 -46.40
CA VAL A 495 11.67 -21.63 -47.31
C VAL A 495 10.33 -21.68 -48.05
N GLY A 496 9.63 -20.54 -48.10
CA GLY A 496 8.30 -20.44 -48.72
C GLY A 496 7.16 -21.13 -47.96
N GLU A 497 7.44 -21.85 -46.87
CA GLU A 497 6.43 -22.52 -46.06
C GLU A 497 5.46 -21.52 -45.43
N ARG A 498 4.19 -21.93 -45.28
CA ARG A 498 3.11 -21.09 -44.78
C ARG A 498 2.66 -21.49 -43.38
N VAL A 499 2.51 -20.50 -42.51
CA VAL A 499 2.06 -20.65 -41.12
C VAL A 499 0.86 -19.75 -40.88
N ALA A 500 -0.27 -20.35 -40.47
CA ALA A 500 -1.43 -19.60 -40.02
C ALA A 500 -1.18 -19.10 -38.59
N LEU A 501 -1.44 -17.80 -38.38
CA LEU A 501 -1.36 -17.15 -37.08
C LEU A 501 -2.74 -16.58 -36.74
N ARG A 502 -3.20 -16.80 -35.51
CA ARG A 502 -4.49 -16.29 -35.04
C ARG A 502 -4.43 -15.83 -33.59
N ILE A 503 -5.16 -14.77 -33.29
CA ILE A 503 -5.39 -14.30 -31.92
C ILE A 503 -6.54 -15.11 -31.33
N VAL A 504 -6.35 -15.57 -30.09
CA VAL A 504 -7.34 -16.29 -29.28
C VAL A 504 -7.45 -15.60 -27.92
N PRO A 505 -8.66 -15.25 -27.44
CA PRO A 505 -9.95 -15.37 -28.13
C PRO A 505 -10.03 -14.52 -29.42
N SER A 506 -10.98 -14.81 -30.30
CA SER A 506 -11.15 -14.07 -31.56
C SER A 506 -12.02 -12.83 -31.41
N GLY A 507 -11.87 -11.86 -32.31
CA GLY A 507 -12.74 -10.68 -32.40
C GLY A 507 -11.98 -9.35 -32.27
N TYR A 508 -10.66 -9.39 -32.24
CA TYR A 508 -9.83 -8.21 -32.02
C TYR A 508 -9.27 -7.68 -33.33
N SER A 509 -9.19 -6.35 -33.43
CA SER A 509 -8.40 -5.69 -34.45
C SER A 509 -6.93 -5.74 -34.07
N ALA A 510 -6.10 -6.15 -35.02
CA ALA A 510 -4.66 -6.21 -34.83
C ALA A 510 -3.93 -5.89 -36.14
N THR A 511 -2.71 -5.38 -36.01
CA THR A 511 -1.81 -5.10 -37.11
C THR A 511 -0.64 -6.08 -37.07
N TRP A 512 -0.39 -6.75 -38.20
CA TRP A 512 0.65 -7.74 -38.37
C TRP A 512 1.78 -7.18 -39.21
N SER A 513 3.01 -7.44 -38.80
CA SER A 513 4.23 -7.10 -39.54
C SER A 513 5.25 -8.23 -39.43
N VAL A 514 6.27 -8.24 -40.30
CA VAL A 514 7.29 -9.29 -40.28
C VAL A 514 8.64 -8.76 -40.75
N THR A 515 9.73 -9.25 -40.15
CA THR A 515 11.11 -8.85 -40.50
C THR A 515 11.66 -9.56 -41.74
N GLY A 516 11.11 -10.71 -42.13
CA GLY A 516 11.47 -11.45 -43.33
C GLY A 516 10.35 -12.36 -43.82
N GLY A 517 10.11 -12.41 -45.13
CA GLY A 517 8.95 -13.07 -45.73
C GLY A 517 7.77 -12.09 -45.89
N SER A 518 6.55 -12.58 -45.77
CA SER A 518 5.35 -11.75 -45.85
C SER A 518 4.24 -12.22 -44.90
N VAL A 519 3.36 -11.31 -44.53
CA VAL A 519 2.12 -11.60 -43.80
C VAL A 519 0.93 -11.06 -44.60
N SER A 520 -0.14 -11.83 -44.72
CA SER A 520 -1.35 -11.40 -45.42
C SER A 520 -2.60 -12.08 -44.84
N PRO A 521 -3.65 -11.32 -44.46
CA PRO A 521 -3.71 -9.85 -44.44
C PRO A 521 -2.78 -9.24 -43.36
N THR A 522 -2.43 -7.96 -43.49
CA THR A 522 -1.65 -7.21 -42.48
C THR A 522 -2.53 -6.67 -41.35
N GLU A 523 -3.85 -6.81 -41.46
CA GLU A 523 -4.81 -6.36 -40.46
C GLU A 523 -5.88 -7.43 -40.22
N GLY A 524 -6.32 -7.55 -38.97
CA GLY A 524 -7.40 -8.45 -38.55
C GLY A 524 -6.97 -9.45 -37.47
N ASN A 525 -7.90 -10.33 -37.07
CA ASN A 525 -7.69 -11.30 -35.99
C ASN A 525 -6.68 -12.41 -36.33
N SER A 526 -6.39 -12.61 -37.61
CA SER A 526 -5.49 -13.65 -38.10
C SER A 526 -4.71 -13.18 -39.30
N THR A 527 -3.57 -13.82 -39.54
CA THR A 527 -2.75 -13.61 -40.73
C THR A 527 -2.15 -14.92 -41.20
N LEU A 528 -1.73 -14.96 -42.46
CA LEU A 528 -0.91 -16.01 -43.02
C LEU A 528 0.52 -15.51 -43.17
N PHE A 529 1.45 -16.09 -42.42
CA PHE A 529 2.88 -15.88 -42.62
C PHE A 529 3.36 -16.80 -43.73
N GLU A 530 4.03 -16.23 -44.74
CA GLU A 530 4.79 -16.97 -45.75
C GLU A 530 6.29 -16.73 -45.53
N ALA A 531 7.01 -17.82 -45.26
CA ALA A 531 8.43 -17.78 -44.97
C ALA A 531 9.23 -17.24 -46.18
N PRO A 532 10.31 -16.49 -45.94
CA PRO A 532 11.17 -15.99 -47.01
C PRO A 532 11.75 -17.11 -47.88
N HIS A 533 12.21 -16.73 -49.06
CA HIS A 533 12.79 -17.64 -50.05
C HIS A 533 14.25 -18.04 -49.75
N VAL A 534 14.81 -17.58 -48.64
CA VAL A 534 16.17 -17.85 -48.18
C VAL A 534 16.16 -18.26 -46.71
N ALA A 535 17.12 -19.11 -46.31
CA ALA A 535 17.33 -19.43 -44.91
C ALA A 535 17.72 -18.17 -44.12
N THR A 536 16.95 -17.88 -43.06
CA THR A 536 17.14 -16.71 -42.20
C THR A 536 16.27 -16.84 -40.95
N SER A 537 16.43 -15.93 -39.99
CA SER A 537 15.44 -15.72 -38.93
C SER A 537 14.42 -14.68 -39.38
N ALA A 538 13.15 -14.93 -39.12
CA ALA A 538 12.05 -14.01 -39.36
C ALA A 538 11.19 -13.89 -38.10
N THR A 539 10.83 -12.67 -37.71
CA THR A 539 9.96 -12.43 -36.56
C THR A 539 8.67 -11.82 -37.06
N VAL A 540 7.55 -12.50 -36.83
CA VAL A 540 6.23 -11.91 -37.02
C VAL A 540 5.88 -11.14 -35.76
N THR A 541 5.49 -9.89 -35.91
CA THR A 541 5.05 -9.03 -34.81
C THR A 541 3.58 -8.72 -35.00
N VAL A 542 2.79 -8.85 -33.92
CA VAL A 542 1.39 -8.43 -33.91
C VAL A 542 1.14 -7.46 -32.79
N LEU A 543 0.53 -6.32 -33.14
CA LEU A 543 0.02 -5.34 -32.20
C LEU A 543 -1.50 -5.46 -32.14
N ILE A 544 -2.03 -5.81 -30.97
CA ILE A 544 -3.47 -6.03 -30.74
C ILE A 544 -4.02 -4.80 -30.01
N GLY A 545 -5.00 -4.13 -30.62
CA GLY A 545 -5.51 -2.86 -30.11
C GLY A 545 -4.41 -1.79 -29.99
N SER A 546 -4.40 -1.07 -28.86
CA SER A 546 -3.44 0.00 -28.57
C SER A 546 -2.27 -0.39 -27.67
N GLY A 547 -2.22 -1.63 -27.14
CA GLY A 547 -1.34 -1.92 -25.99
C GLY A 547 -0.65 -3.29 -25.92
N VAL A 548 -1.15 -4.36 -26.57
CA VAL A 548 -0.55 -5.70 -26.45
C VAL A 548 0.27 -6.03 -27.70
N SER A 549 1.55 -6.35 -27.51
CA SER A 549 2.45 -6.75 -28.59
C SER A 549 2.97 -8.16 -28.39
N TYR A 550 2.99 -8.94 -29.47
CA TYR A 550 3.61 -10.26 -29.52
C TYR A 550 4.70 -10.31 -30.57
N GLU A 551 5.87 -10.83 -30.18
CA GLU A 551 6.95 -11.16 -31.10
C GLU A 551 7.05 -12.68 -31.24
N ILE A 552 7.01 -13.13 -32.49
CA ILE A 552 6.83 -14.54 -32.84
C ILE A 552 7.97 -14.95 -33.77
N PRO A 553 9.08 -15.48 -33.22
CA PRO A 553 10.25 -15.83 -34.01
C PRO A 553 10.04 -17.13 -34.78
N PHE A 554 10.55 -17.14 -36.01
CA PHE A 554 10.64 -18.30 -36.89
C PHE A 554 12.07 -18.47 -37.40
N PHE A 555 12.51 -19.73 -37.47
CA PHE A 555 13.80 -20.11 -38.06
C PHE A 555 13.57 -20.81 -39.40
N VAL A 556 14.08 -20.22 -40.48
CA VAL A 556 13.78 -20.67 -41.84
C VAL A 556 14.96 -21.48 -42.37
N LEU A 557 14.70 -22.70 -42.80
CA LEU A 557 15.68 -23.62 -43.38
C LEU A 557 15.53 -23.69 -44.90
N SER A 558 16.67 -23.84 -45.59
CA SER A 558 16.70 -24.17 -47.02
C SER A 558 16.92 -25.67 -47.23
N PRO A 559 16.53 -26.23 -48.39
CA PRO A 559 16.96 -27.55 -48.81
C PRO A 559 18.48 -27.67 -48.71
N SER A 560 18.96 -28.73 -48.06
CA SER A 560 20.38 -28.96 -47.80
C SER A 560 20.88 -30.31 -48.34
N GLY A 561 19.97 -31.14 -48.85
CA GLY A 561 20.29 -32.43 -49.45
C GLY A 561 19.03 -33.25 -49.67
N TYR A 562 19.20 -34.57 -49.65
CA TYR A 562 18.15 -35.53 -49.93
C TYR A 562 18.10 -36.63 -48.86
N LEU A 563 17.01 -37.37 -48.84
CA LEU A 563 16.83 -38.60 -48.07
C LEU A 563 16.19 -39.65 -48.98
N VAL A 564 16.80 -40.83 -49.04
CA VAL A 564 16.23 -42.02 -49.69
C VAL A 564 15.60 -42.89 -48.60
N THR A 565 14.33 -43.24 -48.76
CA THR A 565 13.61 -44.04 -47.74
C THR A 565 13.33 -45.47 -48.17
N ALA A 566 13.34 -45.74 -49.48
CA ALA A 566 13.17 -47.09 -50.04
C ALA A 566 13.98 -47.26 -51.32
N ILE A 567 14.43 -48.50 -51.54
CA ILE A 567 15.18 -48.93 -52.71
C ILE A 567 14.49 -50.17 -53.26
N GLN A 568 14.05 -50.13 -54.52
CA GLN A 568 13.40 -51.25 -55.19
C GLN A 568 14.26 -51.69 -56.38
N PRO A 569 14.95 -52.85 -56.32
CA PRO A 569 15.72 -53.35 -57.45
C PRO A 569 14.81 -53.76 -58.61
N ILE A 570 15.26 -53.51 -59.84
CA ILE A 570 14.51 -53.86 -61.06
C ILE A 570 14.99 -55.21 -61.60
N GLN A 571 14.05 -56.13 -61.79
CA GLN A 571 14.23 -57.35 -62.58
C GLN A 571 13.73 -57.11 -64.01
N PHE A 572 14.52 -57.55 -64.99
CA PHE A 572 14.18 -57.34 -66.41
C PHE A 572 13.53 -58.57 -67.06
N GLY A 573 13.47 -59.71 -66.38
CA GLY A 573 12.86 -60.94 -66.87
C GLY A 573 13.58 -61.58 -68.06
N VAL A 574 14.85 -61.26 -68.26
CA VAL A 574 15.67 -61.71 -69.41
C VAL A 574 16.94 -62.40 -68.93
N THR A 575 17.33 -63.49 -69.60
CA THR A 575 18.58 -64.21 -69.32
C THR A 575 19.63 -63.95 -70.40
N ASN A 576 20.91 -64.10 -70.05
CA ASN A 576 22.05 -63.80 -70.91
C ASN A 576 22.10 -62.33 -71.42
N VAL A 577 21.63 -61.39 -70.61
CA VAL A 577 21.59 -59.95 -70.92
C VAL A 577 22.06 -59.13 -69.72
N ALA A 578 23.15 -58.38 -69.89
CA ALA A 578 23.69 -57.53 -68.84
C ALA A 578 22.89 -56.23 -68.67
N GLY A 579 22.90 -55.69 -67.44
CA GLY A 579 22.24 -54.45 -67.04
C GLY A 579 22.05 -54.41 -65.52
N ALA A 580 21.55 -53.32 -64.94
CA ALA A 580 21.05 -53.22 -63.55
C ALA A 580 20.18 -51.97 -63.44
N GLY A 581 19.31 -51.91 -62.42
CA GLY A 581 18.48 -50.74 -62.19
C GLY A 581 17.75 -50.80 -60.86
N MET A 582 17.33 -49.63 -60.39
CA MET A 582 16.59 -49.46 -59.15
C MET A 582 15.66 -48.26 -59.21
N LEU A 583 14.60 -48.31 -58.40
CA LEU A 583 13.73 -47.18 -58.06
C LEU A 583 14.05 -46.72 -56.64
N LEU A 584 14.09 -45.41 -56.43
CA LEU A 584 14.45 -44.77 -55.16
C LEU A 584 13.34 -43.80 -54.75
N ASP A 585 12.76 -43.99 -53.57
CA ASP A 585 11.79 -43.03 -53.03
C ASP A 585 12.54 -41.86 -52.39
N LEU A 586 12.44 -40.68 -53.02
CA LEU A 586 13.32 -39.54 -52.73
C LEU A 586 12.57 -38.40 -52.04
N TYR A 587 13.19 -37.88 -50.98
CA TYR A 587 12.69 -36.77 -50.18
C TYR A 587 13.73 -35.64 -50.06
N VAL A 588 13.25 -34.40 -49.91
CA VAL A 588 14.11 -33.24 -49.60
C VAL A 588 14.48 -33.21 -48.11
N ALA A 589 15.76 -33.03 -47.82
CA ALA A 589 16.28 -32.88 -46.46
C ALA A 589 16.59 -31.42 -46.10
N PRO A 590 16.42 -31.00 -44.82
CA PRO A 590 15.97 -31.84 -43.70
C PRO A 590 14.44 -32.05 -43.67
N THR A 591 14.00 -33.19 -43.14
CA THR A 591 12.58 -33.58 -43.10
C THR A 591 11.82 -33.10 -41.87
N ASN A 592 12.45 -32.27 -41.01
CA ASN A 592 11.82 -31.63 -39.85
C ASN A 592 11.14 -30.28 -40.20
N VAL A 593 11.05 -29.95 -41.49
CA VAL A 593 10.30 -28.82 -42.05
C VAL A 593 9.64 -29.26 -43.35
N SER A 594 8.67 -28.48 -43.85
CA SER A 594 8.09 -28.73 -45.18
C SER A 594 8.74 -27.87 -46.24
N PHE A 595 9.14 -28.50 -47.34
CA PHE A 595 9.58 -27.86 -48.58
C PHE A 595 8.50 -27.97 -49.67
N GLY A 596 7.23 -28.18 -49.31
CA GLY A 596 6.12 -28.28 -50.28
C GLY A 596 5.83 -27.01 -51.10
N ARG A 597 6.65 -25.97 -50.92
CA ARG A 597 6.65 -24.69 -51.64
C ARG A 597 7.91 -24.50 -52.48
N VAL A 598 8.71 -25.56 -52.61
CA VAL A 598 9.94 -25.65 -53.39
C VAL A 598 9.69 -26.53 -54.61
N GLU A 599 10.35 -26.20 -55.70
CA GLU A 599 10.51 -27.06 -56.86
C GLU A 599 12.00 -27.39 -57.02
N ILE A 600 12.29 -28.61 -57.49
CA ILE A 600 13.63 -29.14 -57.72
C ILE A 600 13.76 -29.53 -59.19
N MET A 601 14.97 -29.38 -59.72
CA MET A 601 15.29 -29.76 -61.09
C MET A 601 16.66 -30.44 -61.10
N GLU A 602 16.72 -31.65 -61.65
CA GLU A 602 17.98 -32.23 -62.10
C GLU A 602 18.47 -31.45 -63.33
N VAL A 603 19.74 -31.07 -63.34
CA VAL A 603 20.38 -30.35 -64.45
C VAL A 603 21.05 -31.39 -65.35
N GLY A 604 20.83 -31.27 -66.66
CA GLY A 604 21.38 -32.19 -67.63
C GLY A 604 22.91 -32.24 -67.62
N GLY A 605 23.45 -33.42 -67.88
CA GLY A 605 24.88 -33.72 -67.86
C GLY A 605 25.28 -34.75 -68.91
N VAL A 606 26.57 -34.76 -69.26
CA VAL A 606 27.15 -35.71 -70.23
C VAL A 606 28.35 -36.39 -69.57
N SER A 607 28.41 -37.71 -69.69
CA SER A 607 29.56 -38.50 -69.27
C SER A 607 30.74 -38.28 -70.21
N THR A 608 31.92 -38.12 -69.63
CA THR A 608 33.19 -37.97 -70.38
C THR A 608 34.26 -38.97 -69.94
N ASN A 609 33.90 -39.91 -69.07
CA ASN A 609 34.84 -40.81 -68.38
C ASN A 609 34.58 -42.30 -68.66
N ALA A 610 33.91 -42.63 -69.77
CA ALA A 610 33.64 -44.01 -70.15
C ALA A 610 34.94 -44.79 -70.38
N THR A 611 34.98 -46.03 -69.88
CA THR A 611 36.14 -46.95 -69.97
C THR A 611 35.72 -48.36 -70.32
N GLY A 612 36.65 -49.12 -70.90
CA GLY A 612 36.50 -50.56 -71.15
C GLY A 612 35.25 -50.89 -71.97
N TYR A 613 34.38 -51.78 -71.48
CA TYR A 613 33.17 -52.21 -72.19
C TYR A 613 32.34 -51.05 -72.76
N PHE A 614 32.22 -49.93 -72.04
CA PHE A 614 31.43 -48.79 -72.49
C PHE A 614 32.14 -47.92 -73.54
N ALA A 615 33.48 -47.88 -73.53
CA ALA A 615 34.27 -47.10 -74.50
C ALA A 615 34.59 -47.91 -75.77
N ASP A 616 34.76 -49.22 -75.64
CA ASP A 616 35.30 -50.08 -76.68
C ASP A 616 34.21 -50.80 -77.50
N ASN A 617 32.96 -50.87 -76.99
CA ASN A 617 31.88 -51.60 -77.65
C ASN A 617 31.10 -50.68 -78.63
N PRO A 618 31.15 -50.95 -79.95
CA PRO A 618 30.51 -50.09 -80.97
C PRO A 618 28.98 -50.18 -80.97
N ASN A 619 28.37 -51.09 -80.20
CA ASN A 619 26.93 -51.24 -80.08
C ASN A 619 26.33 -50.45 -78.90
N ILE A 620 27.15 -49.72 -78.13
CA ILE A 620 26.67 -48.83 -77.08
C ILE A 620 26.24 -47.50 -77.71
N ASP A 621 24.97 -47.17 -77.51
CA ASP A 621 24.33 -45.94 -77.99
C ASP A 621 24.79 -44.75 -77.14
N GLU A 622 25.13 -43.63 -77.79
CA GLU A 622 25.59 -42.39 -77.14
C GLU A 622 24.56 -41.86 -76.12
N LYS A 623 23.27 -42.17 -76.31
CA LYS A 623 22.20 -41.77 -75.38
C LYS A 623 22.41 -42.26 -73.94
N TRP A 624 23.17 -43.33 -73.72
CA TRP A 624 23.44 -43.86 -72.37
C TRP A 624 24.42 -42.99 -71.58
N PHE A 625 25.15 -42.11 -72.26
CA PHE A 625 26.12 -41.19 -71.67
C PHE A 625 25.53 -39.79 -71.43
N VAL A 626 24.26 -39.56 -71.74
CA VAL A 626 23.63 -38.23 -71.65
C VAL A 626 22.40 -38.28 -70.74
N HIS A 627 22.33 -37.35 -69.79
CA HIS A 627 21.12 -37.05 -69.03
C HIS A 627 20.61 -35.68 -69.46
N ASN A 628 19.50 -35.64 -70.18
CA ASN A 628 18.92 -34.41 -70.71
C ASN A 628 17.39 -34.41 -70.50
N LYS A 629 16.70 -33.42 -71.05
CA LYS A 629 15.25 -33.30 -70.95
C LYS A 629 14.45 -34.53 -71.39
N GLU A 630 14.89 -35.25 -72.41
CA GLU A 630 14.22 -36.48 -72.88
C GLU A 630 14.40 -37.64 -71.90
N ASN A 631 15.40 -37.55 -71.01
CA ASN A 631 15.76 -38.55 -70.01
C ASN A 631 15.39 -38.14 -68.57
N GLY A 632 14.66 -37.04 -68.38
CA GLY A 632 14.14 -36.60 -67.07
C GLY A 632 14.87 -35.42 -66.43
N ALA A 633 15.89 -34.85 -67.08
CA ALA A 633 16.57 -33.63 -66.61
C ALA A 633 15.88 -32.34 -67.08
N ASP A 634 16.43 -31.19 -66.69
CA ASP A 634 16.08 -29.84 -67.18
C ASP A 634 14.58 -29.49 -67.07
N SER A 635 13.90 -30.13 -66.12
CA SER A 635 12.47 -29.97 -65.86
C SER A 635 12.24 -29.83 -64.35
N TRP A 636 11.48 -28.80 -63.97
CA TRP A 636 11.14 -28.55 -62.58
C TRP A 636 10.02 -29.46 -62.11
N ILE A 637 10.19 -30.01 -60.91
CA ILE A 637 9.23 -30.88 -60.22
C ILE A 637 8.91 -30.23 -58.88
N GLU A 638 7.63 -30.03 -58.60
CA GLU A 638 7.18 -29.53 -57.30
C GLU A 638 7.36 -30.60 -56.22
N VAL A 639 7.86 -30.19 -55.06
CA VAL A 639 8.01 -31.04 -53.90
C VAL A 639 6.66 -31.13 -53.18
N GLU A 640 6.25 -32.33 -52.75
CA GLU A 640 5.05 -32.52 -51.96
C GLU A 640 5.22 -31.94 -50.54
N MET A 641 4.10 -31.69 -49.83
CA MET A 641 4.14 -31.13 -48.47
C MET A 641 4.87 -32.00 -47.44
N ASN A 642 5.00 -33.30 -47.70
CA ASN A 642 5.76 -34.26 -46.88
C ASN A 642 7.23 -34.38 -47.32
N ASN A 643 7.71 -33.45 -48.16
CA ASN A 643 9.02 -33.42 -48.80
C ASN A 643 9.29 -34.48 -49.87
N TYR A 644 8.31 -35.30 -50.25
CA TYR A 644 8.48 -36.27 -51.32
C TYR A 644 8.66 -35.55 -52.66
N ILE A 645 9.61 -36.03 -53.47
CA ILE A 645 9.90 -35.47 -54.79
C ILE A 645 9.27 -36.37 -55.85
N ALA A 646 9.76 -37.61 -55.92
CA ALA A 646 9.37 -38.61 -56.89
C ALA A 646 9.96 -39.96 -56.50
N GLN A 647 9.50 -40.99 -57.20
CA GLN A 647 10.20 -42.26 -57.30
C GLN A 647 11.20 -42.15 -58.44
N ASP A 648 12.48 -42.00 -58.10
CA ASP A 648 13.57 -41.77 -59.04
C ASP A 648 14.06 -43.09 -59.64
N LEU A 649 14.17 -43.15 -60.98
CA LEU A 649 14.55 -44.35 -61.73
C LEU A 649 15.96 -44.19 -62.28
N VAL A 650 16.87 -45.10 -61.91
CA VAL A 650 18.20 -45.22 -62.51
C VAL A 650 18.41 -46.64 -63.02
N TYR A 651 18.75 -46.81 -64.30
CA TYR A 651 18.98 -48.11 -64.89
C TYR A 651 19.84 -48.07 -66.15
N ILE A 652 20.44 -49.22 -66.44
CA ILE A 652 21.00 -49.58 -67.74
C ILE A 652 20.58 -51.01 -68.06
N ASN A 653 20.16 -51.29 -69.29
CA ASN A 653 19.68 -52.62 -69.67
C ASN A 653 20.16 -53.03 -71.07
N MET A 654 19.90 -54.29 -71.42
CA MET A 654 20.12 -54.81 -72.78
C MET A 654 21.56 -54.71 -73.28
N LEU A 655 22.56 -54.88 -72.41
CA LEU A 655 23.98 -54.84 -72.77
C LEU A 655 24.42 -56.21 -73.37
N PRO A 656 24.75 -56.29 -74.67
CA PRO A 656 25.03 -57.56 -75.35
C PRO A 656 26.45 -58.10 -75.09
N PRO A 657 26.66 -59.42 -75.09
CA PRO A 657 28.01 -60.00 -75.04
C PRO A 657 28.80 -59.75 -76.35
N PRO A 658 30.14 -59.88 -76.34
CA PRO A 658 30.99 -60.25 -75.21
C PRO A 658 31.20 -59.09 -74.23
N TRP A 659 31.12 -59.38 -72.93
CA TRP A 659 31.34 -58.38 -71.87
C TRP A 659 32.83 -58.26 -71.51
N SER A 660 33.23 -57.06 -71.13
CA SER A 660 34.54 -56.75 -70.56
C SER A 660 34.34 -55.85 -69.34
N GLY A 661 35.40 -55.62 -68.55
CA GLY A 661 35.32 -54.64 -67.45
C GLY A 661 35.15 -53.23 -68.02
N GLY A 662 34.28 -52.41 -67.44
CA GLY A 662 34.07 -51.03 -67.86
C GLY A 662 33.28 -50.21 -66.84
N HIS A 663 33.46 -48.89 -66.89
CA HIS A 663 32.77 -47.93 -66.01
C HIS A 663 32.50 -46.62 -66.75
N TYR A 664 31.40 -45.95 -66.39
CA TYR A 664 31.18 -44.53 -66.67
C TYR A 664 30.30 -43.90 -65.58
N SER A 665 30.37 -42.58 -65.46
CA SER A 665 29.55 -41.77 -64.54
C SER A 665 28.90 -40.63 -65.29
N VAL A 666 27.62 -40.36 -65.01
CA VAL A 666 26.89 -39.22 -65.56
C VAL A 666 26.68 -38.20 -64.44
N PRO A 667 27.24 -36.97 -64.56
CA PRO A 667 27.04 -35.95 -63.55
C PRO A 667 25.59 -35.47 -63.56
N VAL A 668 24.96 -35.40 -62.39
CA VAL A 668 23.57 -34.93 -62.25
C VAL A 668 23.49 -33.88 -61.13
N PRO A 669 23.94 -32.64 -61.36
CA PRO A 669 23.73 -31.59 -60.38
C PRO A 669 22.23 -31.30 -60.24
N ALA A 670 21.77 -30.91 -59.05
CA ALA A 670 20.40 -30.48 -58.85
C ALA A 670 20.33 -29.01 -58.41
N GLY A 671 19.28 -28.34 -58.85
CA GLY A 671 18.90 -27.00 -58.42
C GLY A 671 17.56 -27.01 -57.71
N TRP A 672 17.36 -26.07 -56.79
CA TRP A 672 16.08 -25.84 -56.13
C TRP A 672 15.71 -24.35 -56.17
N ARG A 673 14.42 -24.06 -56.18
CA ARG A 673 13.89 -22.69 -55.99
C ARG A 673 12.52 -22.74 -55.31
N VAL A 674 12.11 -21.64 -54.67
CA VAL A 674 10.73 -21.50 -54.21
C VAL A 674 9.82 -21.32 -55.44
N ILE A 675 8.65 -21.96 -55.44
CA ILE A 675 7.70 -21.94 -56.56
C ILE A 675 7.38 -20.50 -56.96
N GLY A 676 7.56 -20.19 -58.25
CA GLY A 676 7.36 -18.84 -58.80
C GLY A 676 8.57 -17.90 -58.63
N GLY A 677 9.65 -18.36 -58.00
CA GLY A 677 10.93 -17.66 -57.92
C GLY A 677 11.75 -17.76 -59.21
N VAL A 678 12.66 -16.81 -59.42
CA VAL A 678 13.56 -16.78 -60.60
C VAL A 678 14.99 -17.23 -60.29
N SER A 679 15.37 -17.27 -59.01
CA SER A 679 16.72 -17.60 -58.56
C SER A 679 16.83 -19.10 -58.28
N THR A 680 17.79 -19.76 -58.93
CA THR A 680 18.10 -21.20 -58.73
C THR A 680 19.24 -21.32 -57.74
N ASN A 681 19.06 -22.14 -56.70
CA ASN A 681 20.08 -22.47 -55.71
C ASN A 681 20.59 -23.89 -55.96
N ALA A 682 21.87 -24.16 -55.69
CA ALA A 682 22.40 -25.51 -55.78
C ALA A 682 21.84 -26.40 -54.66
N LEU A 683 21.54 -27.65 -54.99
CA LEU A 683 21.20 -28.72 -54.05
C LEU A 683 22.28 -29.79 -54.12
N PRO A 684 22.90 -30.20 -53.00
CA PRO A 684 23.73 -31.39 -52.98
C PRO A 684 22.95 -32.59 -53.52
N TRP A 685 23.47 -33.21 -54.58
CA TRP A 685 22.84 -34.32 -55.31
C TRP A 685 23.84 -35.44 -55.56
N SER A 686 23.43 -36.48 -56.28
CA SER A 686 24.30 -37.60 -56.65
C SER A 686 24.40 -37.77 -58.15
N ASP A 687 25.62 -38.07 -58.59
CA ASP A 687 25.88 -38.58 -59.93
C ASP A 687 25.32 -40.01 -60.07
N MET A 688 25.17 -40.46 -61.32
CA MET A 688 24.77 -41.82 -61.65
C MET A 688 25.98 -42.61 -62.12
N ASP A 689 26.31 -43.69 -61.41
CA ASP A 689 27.48 -44.52 -61.70
C ASP A 689 27.08 -45.90 -62.23
N PHE A 690 27.74 -46.31 -63.32
CA PHE A 690 27.50 -47.58 -63.99
C PHE A 690 28.80 -48.35 -64.13
N THR A 691 28.80 -49.60 -63.68
CA THR A 691 29.98 -50.49 -63.77
C THR A 691 29.56 -51.86 -64.28
N ILE A 692 30.33 -52.42 -65.21
CA ILE A 692 30.19 -53.80 -65.68
C ILE A 692 31.52 -54.53 -65.50
N VAL A 693 31.46 -55.80 -65.06
CA VAL A 693 32.65 -56.67 -64.95
C VAL A 693 32.66 -57.74 -66.05
N THR A 694 33.75 -58.49 -66.16
CA THR A 694 34.01 -59.39 -67.29
C THR A 694 33.02 -60.53 -67.48
N ASP A 695 32.24 -60.87 -66.44
CA ASP A 695 31.18 -61.89 -66.53
C ASP A 695 29.81 -61.31 -66.94
N GLY A 696 29.73 -60.00 -67.20
CA GLY A 696 28.51 -59.27 -67.54
C GLY A 696 27.70 -58.78 -66.36
N THR A 697 28.12 -59.02 -65.12
CA THR A 697 27.46 -58.48 -63.93
C THR A 697 27.59 -56.96 -63.92
N VAL A 698 26.48 -56.26 -63.68
CA VAL A 698 26.42 -54.80 -63.69
C VAL A 698 26.01 -54.28 -62.32
N THR A 699 26.65 -53.21 -61.90
CA THR A 699 26.28 -52.41 -60.73
C THR A 699 25.87 -51.01 -61.17
N VAL A 700 24.72 -50.55 -60.69
CA VAL A 700 24.25 -49.16 -60.83
C VAL A 700 24.21 -48.53 -59.45
N GLN A 701 24.71 -47.30 -59.32
CA GLN A 701 24.70 -46.54 -58.07
C GLN A 701 24.16 -45.13 -58.28
N LYS A 702 23.40 -44.64 -57.30
CA LYS A 702 22.92 -43.26 -57.18
C LYS A 702 22.56 -42.99 -55.72
N PHE A 703 22.77 -41.77 -55.25
CA PHE A 703 22.50 -41.31 -53.88
C PHE A 703 23.22 -42.10 -52.78
N GLY A 704 24.36 -42.72 -53.09
CA GLY A 704 25.09 -43.60 -52.17
C GLY A 704 24.48 -45.00 -52.02
N HIS A 705 23.45 -45.31 -52.79
CA HIS A 705 22.80 -46.62 -52.87
C HIS A 705 23.18 -47.33 -54.16
N GLY A 706 23.03 -48.65 -54.21
CA GLY A 706 23.33 -49.39 -55.43
C GLY A 706 22.70 -50.77 -55.54
N VAL A 707 22.47 -51.20 -56.79
CA VAL A 707 21.96 -52.52 -57.14
C VAL A 707 22.93 -53.21 -58.09
N THR A 708 23.26 -54.47 -57.77
CA THR A 708 24.10 -55.33 -58.62
C THR A 708 23.27 -56.50 -59.15
N ARG A 709 23.28 -56.72 -60.48
CA ARG A 709 22.55 -57.82 -61.13
C ARG A 709 23.44 -58.58 -62.13
N THR A 710 23.32 -59.90 -62.15
CA THR A 710 23.97 -60.75 -63.16
C THR A 710 23.24 -60.71 -64.51
N PRO A 711 23.86 -61.21 -65.60
CA PRO A 711 23.17 -61.38 -66.88
C PRO A 711 21.98 -62.35 -66.86
N ASN A 712 21.82 -63.17 -65.82
CA ASN A 712 20.74 -64.14 -65.68
C ASN A 712 19.59 -63.63 -64.79
N ASP A 713 19.48 -62.31 -64.64
CA ASP A 713 18.43 -61.62 -63.89
C ASP A 713 18.48 -61.83 -62.36
N GLU A 714 19.60 -62.31 -61.83
CA GLU A 714 19.79 -62.52 -60.40
C GLU A 714 20.33 -61.24 -59.74
N ILE A 715 19.59 -60.69 -58.78
CA ILE A 715 20.04 -59.56 -57.94
C ILE A 715 21.04 -60.08 -56.91
N GLN A 716 22.29 -59.63 -56.99
CA GLN A 716 23.35 -60.04 -56.08
C GLN A 716 23.47 -59.15 -54.84
N ASN A 717 23.20 -57.85 -54.99
CA ASN A 717 23.34 -56.90 -53.89
C ASN A 717 22.39 -55.71 -54.04
N VAL A 718 21.89 -55.21 -52.91
CA VAL A 718 21.11 -53.98 -52.74
C VAL A 718 21.59 -53.33 -51.44
N TYR A 719 22.04 -52.09 -51.50
CA TYR A 719 22.50 -51.32 -50.32
C TYR A 719 22.14 -49.85 -50.43
#